data_AF-A0A1V9YDV0-F1
#
_entry.id   AF-A0A1V9YDV0-F1
#
_cell.length_a   1.000
_cell.length_b   1.000
_cell.length_c   1.000
_cell.angle_alpha   90.00
_cell.angle_beta   90.00
_cell.angle_gamma   90.00
#
_symmetry.space_group_name_H-M   'P 1'
#
loop_
_entity.id
_entity.type
_entity.pdbx_description
1 polymer ?
#
loop_
_entity_poly.entity_id
_entity_poly.type
_entity_poly.pdbx_seq_one_letter_code
_entity_poly.pdbx_strand_id
1 'polypeptide(L)'
;MGSVADLTELMELTEDTIFDALHERFLRKEIYTNTGHILLAVNPFERLPATYGTAIMEAYAAFYAPNGAADENASPLPPHIYRVAAKAYQAMLRGKLSDAPGDQSILISGESGSGKTESTKLLMEYLAHVGDVPVPVRMSLPVNTATISDKVLDANIVLESFGNARTLRNDNSSRFGKLIQMNFDDGLLTSASIQTYLLEKVRLVTQSAGERNYHIFYEMIMGGSEVQLARWGLIPTSDVRIAADGRRRIMASFRYLNQSDCFDRKDHTNDAHTYMQLLRALQTIGFSTDEQWGMQNLLAALLHLGNLSFQVAPKDHCHVAPTSRGALIAAASLLSIDDVDALEQALVTRTFRVAAESKVLRLSIDEAKNTRDGLTKALYGRLFEWLVIRMNMFLRHDDTDNASSFGTASSHAHAGSWIGILDIFGFEVFPVNSFEQLCINFANETLQQQFNRHNFANEALEYKKEGLVWTPVAFVDNKECVELFSAKPFGLFSLMDEESMLATGTDASLASKLYLRCGANKRFVANRVQQGRGLFAVEHYAGPVEYTIAGIRDKNKDDLRQDIVDLFQTATADASFARLLCEAGLTRRSSVSPVPLRRQESKRLNNSSVGGQFKAQLLHLMDMLGHTAPHYVRCLKPNDTAAAGLMTKTRVAEQLRCNGVLQAVQVARAGFPVRMLHAEFVARYAVVARATDRRAALGSLYAVVDHVLPLLPGTAPQTADLTAQSFARGIQLGFTKVFLRAPTFERLETLRVKHVAAHQQRIGERLLGFFHRARFLRLRRAVVVLQRRLRRRRARHALATTLQAFARMALARVRFRQQRNAIIYLQRAVRARQAQAKLRWVLGGSDSDSDEADSGDEEVEDDDDDAWLAHVPRESFSALSPISSSGSDEEDVVRMTYVAAPLHANARASGIYRSTVKQLQPIRKGPGVIPEQADVPSPSTDPRGTASSAGSRRTTMRRTTFALRKLSVMEAAKWKQDEDSFACFQCNKRFTLFRRRHHCRVCGEVICDACSTFVGLDKKSVRVCLLCSTLNVEERAPTNITLMSDDVWPHPWPEPPYPHDEDARLHVVRQLPLQTLMEARDWLGLCNALQSHFKASVGYISIVCEEDQWVISRVGSFHTKLPREMSFCSYTICGDAPLVVKDASRDDRFKESPLVQGGKGKFRFYAGAPIVWTAGMDIVLGSIAVLDTKPRKHVTPEDVDFLATLSAAVSSRISEYLPRVK
;
A
#
# COMPACT_ATOMS: atom_id res chain seq x y z
N MET A 1 43.01 1.94 15.99
CA MET A 1 42.08 0.81 15.78
C MET A 1 41.05 1.22 14.74
N GLY A 2 40.20 0.31 14.24
CA GLY A 2 39.24 0.66 13.18
C GLY A 2 37.87 0.02 13.38
N SER A 3 36.84 0.78 13.06
CA SER A 3 35.43 0.38 12.98
C SER A 3 35.24 -0.92 12.17
N VAL A 4 34.71 -1.95 12.84
CA VAL A 4 34.24 -3.21 12.22
C VAL A 4 32.74 -3.16 11.94
N ALA A 5 32.26 -3.90 10.93
CA ALA A 5 30.84 -3.98 10.62
C ALA A 5 30.09 -5.04 11.47
N ASP A 6 30.84 -5.99 12.04
CA ASP A 6 30.35 -6.98 13.00
C ASP A 6 31.31 -7.08 14.20
N LEU A 7 30.79 -7.00 15.42
CA LEU A 7 31.62 -7.08 16.64
C LEU A 7 32.33 -8.44 16.81
N THR A 8 31.92 -9.48 16.08
CA THR A 8 32.62 -10.78 16.04
C THR A 8 34.01 -10.70 15.34
N GLU A 9 34.25 -9.65 14.56
CA GLU A 9 35.53 -9.39 13.85
C GLU A 9 36.59 -8.75 14.76
N LEU A 10 36.21 -8.22 15.94
CA LEU A 10 37.15 -7.62 16.90
C LEU A 10 38.18 -8.65 17.37
N MET A 11 39.47 -8.29 17.33
CA MET A 11 40.54 -9.15 17.86
C MET A 11 40.33 -9.39 19.37
N GLU A 12 40.41 -8.32 20.15
CA GLU A 12 40.15 -8.31 21.60
C GLU A 12 38.69 -7.93 21.89
N LEU A 13 38.05 -8.68 22.80
CA LEU A 13 36.64 -8.53 23.12
C LEU A 13 36.47 -8.12 24.59
N THR A 14 36.38 -6.82 24.83
CA THR A 14 36.09 -6.21 26.14
C THR A 14 34.90 -5.25 25.99
N GLU A 15 34.33 -4.79 27.11
CA GLU A 15 33.31 -3.74 27.08
C GLU A 15 33.85 -2.44 26.45
N ASP A 16 35.14 -2.18 26.66
CA ASP A 16 35.86 -1.02 26.13
C ASP A 16 36.06 -1.11 24.62
N THR A 17 36.56 -2.23 24.08
CA THR A 17 36.75 -2.38 22.63
C THR A 17 35.41 -2.42 21.86
N ILE A 18 34.35 -2.93 22.50
CA ILE A 18 32.99 -2.83 21.95
C ILE A 18 32.51 -1.37 21.96
N PHE A 19 32.69 -0.65 23.07
CA PHE A 19 32.27 0.75 23.18
C PHE A 19 32.98 1.63 22.14
N ASP A 20 34.30 1.51 22.02
CA ASP A 20 35.09 2.33 21.10
C ASP A 20 34.70 2.06 19.64
N ALA A 21 34.46 0.80 19.27
CA ALA A 21 33.98 0.43 17.94
C ALA A 21 32.57 1.00 17.65
N LEU A 22 31.64 0.95 18.61
CA LEU A 22 30.31 1.55 18.46
C LEU A 22 30.37 3.09 18.40
N HIS A 23 31.25 3.70 19.18
CA HIS A 23 31.43 5.15 19.23
C HIS A 23 32.05 5.70 17.94
N GLU A 24 33.08 5.06 17.40
CA GLU A 24 33.70 5.43 16.12
C GLU A 24 32.69 5.38 14.96
N ARG A 25 31.77 4.40 14.98
CA ARG A 25 30.68 4.25 14.00
C ARG A 25 29.58 5.28 14.19
N PHE A 26 29.17 5.53 15.43
CA PHE A 26 28.17 6.54 15.77
C PHE A 26 28.62 7.95 15.32
N LEU A 27 29.89 8.30 15.49
CA LEU A 27 30.46 9.57 15.00
C LEU A 27 30.45 9.70 13.47
N ARG A 28 30.44 8.59 12.72
CA ARG A 28 30.21 8.56 11.25
C ARG A 28 28.74 8.52 10.85
N LYS A 29 27.81 8.59 11.81
CA LYS A 29 26.36 8.36 11.65
C LYS A 29 26.00 6.92 11.21
N GLU A 30 26.94 5.97 11.33
CA GLU A 30 26.73 4.55 11.08
C GLU A 30 26.11 3.85 12.30
N ILE A 31 24.85 4.17 12.60
CA ILE A 31 24.19 3.77 13.85
C ILE A 31 23.92 2.25 14.02
N TYR A 32 24.09 1.47 12.95
CA TYR A 32 23.83 0.03 12.93
C TYR A 32 25.14 -0.76 12.92
N THR A 33 25.22 -1.81 13.73
CA THR A 33 26.39 -2.72 13.82
C THR A 33 25.92 -4.14 14.09
N ASN A 34 26.49 -5.14 13.42
CA ASN A 34 26.11 -6.54 13.67
C ASN A 34 26.82 -7.11 14.93
N THR A 35 26.27 -8.19 15.45
CA THR A 35 26.83 -9.05 16.48
C THR A 35 26.45 -10.49 16.08
N GLY A 36 27.11 -10.99 15.03
CA GLY A 36 26.70 -12.19 14.32
C GLY A 36 25.29 -12.05 13.71
N HIS A 37 24.32 -12.77 14.27
CA HIS A 37 22.91 -12.73 13.87
C HIS A 37 22.08 -11.65 14.58
N ILE A 38 22.62 -10.98 15.60
CA ILE A 38 21.96 -9.88 16.32
C ILE A 38 22.31 -8.54 15.65
N LEU A 39 21.34 -7.64 15.52
CA LEU A 39 21.59 -6.25 15.11
C LEU A 39 21.60 -5.33 16.35
N LEU A 40 22.66 -4.54 16.50
CA LEU A 40 22.70 -3.40 17.40
C LEU A 40 22.28 -2.13 16.65
N ALA A 41 21.42 -1.31 17.26
CA ALA A 41 20.92 -0.06 16.70
C ALA A 41 21.04 1.06 17.73
N VAL A 42 21.89 2.06 17.49
CA VAL A 42 22.06 3.21 18.39
C VAL A 42 21.11 4.34 17.98
N ASN A 43 20.35 4.92 18.92
CA ASN A 43 19.49 6.06 18.59
C ASN A 43 20.32 7.32 18.22
N PRO A 44 20.23 7.87 16.99
CA PRO A 44 20.99 9.07 16.60
C PRO A 44 20.52 10.36 17.29
N PHE A 45 19.27 10.41 17.77
CA PHE A 45 18.56 11.65 18.16
C PHE A 45 18.45 12.74 17.06
N GLU A 46 18.84 12.43 15.82
CA GLU A 46 18.63 13.26 14.63
C GLU A 46 17.99 12.43 13.50
N ARG A 47 17.36 13.08 12.51
CA ARG A 47 16.89 12.39 11.30
C ARG A 47 18.07 12.12 10.36
N LEU A 48 18.11 10.94 9.75
CA LEU A 48 19.14 10.53 8.79
C LEU A 48 18.55 10.21 7.39
N PRO A 49 18.20 11.21 6.57
CA PRO A 49 17.56 10.99 5.26
C PRO A 49 18.44 10.24 4.24
N ALA A 50 19.76 10.18 4.45
CA ALA A 50 20.67 9.38 3.63
C ALA A 50 20.65 7.88 3.96
N THR A 51 20.14 7.51 5.15
CA THR A 51 20.08 6.13 5.64
C THR A 51 18.73 5.46 5.31
N TYR A 52 17.66 6.25 5.19
CA TYR A 52 16.29 5.74 5.00
C TYR A 52 15.62 6.39 3.81
N GLY A 53 14.99 5.57 2.96
CA GLY A 53 14.28 6.02 1.76
C GLY A 53 14.05 4.87 0.78
N THR A 54 13.21 5.11 -0.22
CA THR A 54 12.83 4.09 -1.23
C THR A 54 14.05 3.50 -1.94
N ALA A 55 14.98 4.34 -2.42
CA ALA A 55 16.18 3.86 -3.12
C ALA A 55 17.08 2.95 -2.26
N ILE A 56 17.19 3.19 -0.95
CA ILE A 56 17.93 2.31 -0.03
C ILE A 56 17.14 1.02 0.20
N MET A 57 15.84 1.11 0.46
CA MET A 57 14.96 -0.04 0.63
C MET A 57 14.95 -0.96 -0.61
N GLU A 58 14.88 -0.38 -1.80
CA GLU A 58 14.98 -1.06 -3.10
C GLU A 58 16.35 -1.71 -3.32
N ALA A 59 17.45 -1.07 -2.89
CA ALA A 59 18.78 -1.67 -2.96
C ALA A 59 18.92 -2.91 -2.06
N TYR A 60 18.39 -2.87 -0.82
CA TYR A 60 18.30 -4.05 0.05
C TYR A 60 17.36 -5.12 -0.54
N ALA A 61 16.21 -4.73 -1.08
CA ALA A 61 15.25 -5.65 -1.70
C ALA A 61 15.82 -6.35 -2.94
N ALA A 62 16.56 -5.64 -3.79
CA ALA A 62 17.23 -6.20 -4.97
C ALA A 62 18.37 -7.14 -4.58
N PHE A 63 19.22 -6.75 -3.63
CA PHE A 63 20.32 -7.59 -3.13
C PHE A 63 19.82 -8.88 -2.48
N TYR A 64 18.69 -8.83 -1.77
CA TYR A 64 18.04 -9.98 -1.13
C TYR A 64 16.90 -10.61 -1.97
N ALA A 65 16.77 -10.28 -3.26
CA ALA A 65 15.73 -10.86 -4.11
C ALA A 65 15.95 -12.37 -4.35
N PRO A 66 14.91 -13.23 -4.30
CA PRO A 66 15.07 -14.68 -4.40
C PRO A 66 15.58 -15.16 -5.78
N ASN A 67 15.37 -14.35 -6.83
CA ASN A 67 15.88 -14.58 -8.18
C ASN A 67 16.95 -13.55 -8.59
N GLY A 68 17.44 -12.73 -7.65
CA GLY A 68 18.47 -11.74 -7.91
C GLY A 68 19.80 -12.41 -8.23
N ALA A 69 20.33 -12.15 -9.42
CA ALA A 69 21.76 -12.27 -9.63
C ALA A 69 22.42 -11.12 -8.85
N ALA A 70 22.77 -11.37 -7.59
CA ALA A 70 23.65 -10.46 -6.85
C ALA A 70 24.93 -10.30 -7.66
N ASP A 71 25.19 -9.08 -8.13
CA ASP A 71 26.30 -8.79 -9.04
C ASP A 71 27.62 -9.22 -8.37
N GLU A 72 28.45 -10.00 -9.06
CA GLU A 72 29.62 -10.66 -8.45
C GLU A 72 30.67 -9.65 -7.92
N ASN A 73 30.54 -8.37 -8.29
CA ASN A 73 31.36 -7.25 -7.81
C ASN A 73 30.67 -6.33 -6.78
N ALA A 74 29.40 -6.58 -6.41
CA ALA A 74 28.70 -5.75 -5.43
C ALA A 74 29.28 -5.98 -4.02
N SER A 75 29.83 -4.92 -3.42
CA SER A 75 30.26 -4.92 -2.02
C SER A 75 29.10 -5.29 -1.09
N PRO A 76 29.31 -6.14 -0.07
CA PRO A 76 28.25 -6.55 0.84
C PRO A 76 27.62 -5.32 1.51
N LEU A 77 26.29 -5.22 1.47
CA LEU A 77 25.57 -4.08 2.03
C LEU A 77 25.83 -3.94 3.54
N PRO A 78 25.95 -2.69 4.06
CA PRO A 78 26.29 -2.44 5.45
C PRO A 78 25.24 -2.99 6.44
N PRO A 79 25.57 -3.04 7.75
CA PRO A 79 24.60 -3.38 8.79
C PRO A 79 23.41 -2.41 8.71
N HIS A 80 22.19 -2.94 8.61
CA HIS A 80 20.98 -2.12 8.52
C HIS A 80 19.75 -2.92 8.95
N ILE A 81 18.71 -2.22 9.41
CA ILE A 81 17.46 -2.88 9.84
C ILE A 81 16.71 -3.58 8.70
N TYR A 82 16.78 -3.03 7.48
CA TYR A 82 16.24 -3.67 6.28
C TYR A 82 16.89 -5.04 6.00
N ARG A 83 18.18 -5.24 6.36
CA ARG A 83 18.85 -6.55 6.27
C ARG A 83 18.28 -7.59 7.25
N VAL A 84 17.69 -7.16 8.38
CA VAL A 84 16.99 -8.07 9.31
C VAL A 84 15.63 -8.48 8.73
N ALA A 85 14.82 -7.51 8.27
CA ALA A 85 13.56 -7.81 7.59
C ALA A 85 13.76 -8.69 6.34
N ALA A 86 14.78 -8.40 5.53
CA ALA A 86 15.13 -9.19 4.37
C ALA A 86 15.54 -10.64 4.72
N LYS A 87 16.34 -10.83 5.78
CA LYS A 87 16.71 -12.17 6.26
C LYS A 87 15.50 -12.95 6.79
N ALA A 88 14.60 -12.30 7.54
CA ALA A 88 13.36 -12.93 7.99
C ALA A 88 12.46 -13.32 6.80
N TYR A 89 12.21 -12.42 5.86
CA TYR A 89 11.42 -12.69 4.66
C TYR A 89 12.02 -13.80 3.78
N GLN A 90 13.35 -13.81 3.57
CA GLN A 90 14.03 -14.92 2.90
C GLN A 90 13.92 -16.24 3.67
N ALA A 91 14.00 -16.22 5.00
CA ALA A 91 13.88 -17.43 5.82
C ALA A 91 12.47 -18.01 5.76
N MET A 92 11.43 -17.15 5.83
CA MET A 92 10.03 -17.54 5.64
C MET A 92 9.78 -18.22 4.29
N LEU A 93 10.24 -17.60 3.20
CA LEU A 93 10.12 -18.16 1.84
C LEU A 93 10.88 -19.49 1.65
N ARG A 94 11.97 -19.70 2.40
CA ARG A 94 12.75 -20.96 2.38
C ARG A 94 12.19 -22.02 3.33
N GLY A 95 11.50 -21.64 4.40
CA GLY A 95 10.93 -22.57 5.38
C GLY A 95 9.95 -23.56 4.75
N LYS A 96 9.22 -23.14 3.69
CA LYS A 96 8.39 -24.02 2.84
C LYS A 96 9.14 -25.21 2.19
N LEU A 97 10.47 -25.32 2.33
CA LEU A 97 11.34 -26.33 1.71
C LEU A 97 12.25 -27.09 2.71
N SER A 98 12.05 -26.97 4.02
CA SER A 98 12.96 -27.53 5.04
C SER A 98 12.29 -27.81 6.40
N ASP A 99 12.97 -28.53 7.30
CA ASP A 99 12.55 -28.72 8.70
C ASP A 99 12.63 -27.44 9.58
N ALA A 100 13.04 -26.30 9.02
CA ALA A 100 13.07 -25.03 9.75
C ALA A 100 11.65 -24.44 9.90
N PRO A 101 11.35 -23.70 11.00
CA PRO A 101 10.09 -22.99 11.12
C PRO A 101 9.82 -22.09 9.91
N GLY A 102 8.66 -22.27 9.27
CA GLY A 102 8.18 -21.36 8.23
C GLY A 102 7.96 -19.95 8.78
N ASP A 103 7.45 -19.87 10.00
CA ASP A 103 7.10 -18.61 10.63
C ASP A 103 8.29 -17.98 11.37
N GLN A 104 8.35 -16.65 11.32
CA GLN A 104 9.49 -15.87 11.81
C GLN A 104 9.03 -14.88 12.89
N SER A 105 9.93 -14.51 13.79
CA SER A 105 9.71 -13.38 14.69
C SER A 105 10.90 -12.43 14.73
N ILE A 106 10.66 -11.14 14.84
CA ILE A 106 11.67 -10.09 14.98
C ILE A 106 11.44 -9.43 16.34
N LEU A 107 12.33 -9.70 17.29
CA LEU A 107 12.22 -9.27 18.68
C LEU A 107 13.06 -8.00 18.88
N ILE A 108 12.37 -6.88 19.13
CA ILE A 108 12.97 -5.56 19.31
C ILE A 108 13.00 -5.25 20.82
N SER A 109 14.17 -4.92 21.35
CA SER A 109 14.36 -4.74 22.80
C SER A 109 15.38 -3.65 23.12
N GLY A 110 15.35 -3.15 24.36
CA GLY A 110 16.14 -1.99 24.82
C GLY A 110 15.30 -1.05 25.70
N GLU A 111 15.94 -0.10 26.37
CA GLU A 111 15.29 0.83 27.32
C GLU A 111 14.28 1.78 26.64
N SER A 112 13.50 2.54 27.43
CA SER A 112 12.66 3.61 26.86
C SER A 112 13.54 4.74 26.27
N GLY A 113 13.17 5.22 25.08
CA GLY A 113 13.94 6.21 24.31
C GLY A 113 15.07 5.66 23.44
N SER A 114 15.25 4.33 23.35
CA SER A 114 16.32 3.73 22.53
C SER A 114 16.01 3.54 21.04
N GLY A 115 14.81 3.88 20.56
CA GLY A 115 14.43 3.81 19.14
C GLY A 115 13.71 2.52 18.69
N LYS A 116 13.16 1.73 19.63
CA LYS A 116 12.41 0.50 19.32
C LYS A 116 11.25 0.73 18.35
N THR A 117 10.39 1.71 18.61
CA THR A 117 9.16 1.93 17.82
C THR A 117 9.43 2.41 16.39
N GLU A 118 10.44 3.25 16.18
CA GLU A 118 10.94 3.58 14.83
C GLU A 118 11.54 2.34 14.13
N SER A 119 12.21 1.47 14.89
CA SER A 119 12.72 0.19 14.36
C SER A 119 11.57 -0.73 13.92
N THR A 120 10.48 -0.81 14.69
CA THR A 120 9.24 -1.51 14.34
C THR A 120 8.67 -1.00 13.03
N LYS A 121 8.57 0.33 12.89
CA LYS A 121 8.05 1.01 11.70
C LYS A 121 8.88 0.73 10.45
N LEU A 122 10.21 0.87 10.53
CA LEU A 122 11.12 0.60 9.42
C LEU A 122 11.10 -0.88 8.97
N LEU A 123 10.86 -1.82 9.90
CA LEU A 123 10.64 -3.23 9.57
C LEU A 123 9.30 -3.45 8.85
N MET A 124 8.21 -2.83 9.33
CA MET A 124 6.89 -2.90 8.68
C MET A 124 6.92 -2.30 7.27
N GLU A 125 7.50 -1.11 7.09
CA GLU A 125 7.65 -0.44 5.79
C GLU A 125 8.39 -1.34 4.79
N TYR A 126 9.50 -1.97 5.22
CA TYR A 126 10.25 -2.89 4.35
C TYR A 126 9.47 -4.17 4.02
N LEU A 127 8.88 -4.85 5.01
CA LEU A 127 8.13 -6.08 4.81
C LEU A 127 6.88 -5.85 3.96
N ALA A 128 6.23 -4.70 4.12
CA ALA A 128 5.12 -4.27 3.29
C ALA A 128 5.58 -3.99 1.84
N HIS A 129 6.71 -3.31 1.63
CA HIS A 129 7.27 -3.05 0.30
C HIS A 129 7.65 -4.34 -0.46
N VAL A 130 8.30 -5.32 0.19
CA VAL A 130 8.74 -6.57 -0.48
C VAL A 130 7.64 -7.65 -0.60
N GLY A 131 6.55 -7.50 0.14
CA GLY A 131 5.36 -8.36 0.06
C GLY A 131 4.19 -7.75 -0.73
N ASP A 132 4.38 -6.62 -1.40
CA ASP A 132 3.33 -5.91 -2.12
C ASP A 132 3.16 -6.41 -3.57
N VAL A 133 1.96 -6.17 -4.14
CA VAL A 133 1.62 -6.60 -5.50
C VAL A 133 2.29 -5.69 -6.53
N PRO A 134 3.00 -6.21 -7.55
CA PRO A 134 3.74 -5.41 -8.51
C PRO A 134 2.97 -4.24 -9.13
N VAL A 135 3.67 -3.10 -9.27
CA VAL A 135 3.13 -1.80 -9.71
C VAL A 135 2.14 -1.84 -10.90
N PRO A 136 2.35 -2.65 -11.97
CA PRO A 136 1.38 -2.75 -13.07
C PRO A 136 -0.02 -3.22 -12.65
N VAL A 137 -0.13 -4.01 -11.59
CA VAL A 137 -1.43 -4.46 -11.04
C VAL A 137 -2.04 -3.39 -10.14
N ARG A 138 -1.22 -2.70 -9.32
CA ARG A 138 -1.68 -1.58 -8.47
C ARG A 138 -2.38 -0.48 -9.27
N MET A 139 -1.89 -0.17 -10.49
CA MET A 139 -2.55 0.82 -11.37
C MET A 139 -3.88 0.35 -12.01
N SER A 140 -4.27 -0.91 -11.83
CA SER A 140 -5.53 -1.47 -12.36
C SER A 140 -6.69 -1.57 -11.35
N LEU A 141 -6.41 -1.30 -10.07
CA LEU A 141 -7.39 -1.34 -8.98
C LEU A 141 -8.23 -0.04 -8.90
N PRO A 142 -9.42 -0.07 -8.28
CA PRO A 142 -10.17 1.13 -7.95
C PRO A 142 -9.39 2.03 -6.99
N VAL A 143 -9.31 3.33 -7.29
CA VAL A 143 -8.43 4.32 -6.63
C VAL A 143 -8.62 4.45 -5.10
N ASN A 144 -9.73 3.93 -4.54
CA ASN A 144 -10.05 4.01 -3.11
C ASN A 144 -9.71 2.74 -2.31
N THR A 145 -9.14 1.68 -2.91
CA THR A 145 -8.72 0.49 -2.15
C THR A 145 -7.34 0.71 -1.50
N ALA A 146 -7.32 1.26 -0.28
CA ALA A 146 -6.11 1.30 0.55
C ALA A 146 -5.57 -0.11 0.75
N THR A 147 -4.27 -0.31 0.54
CA THR A 147 -3.65 -1.63 0.60
C THR A 147 -3.40 -2.06 2.04
N ILE A 148 -3.16 -3.35 2.26
CA ILE A 148 -2.91 -3.90 3.61
C ILE A 148 -1.63 -3.28 4.22
N SER A 149 -0.63 -2.99 3.38
CA SER A 149 0.52 -2.13 3.71
C SER A 149 0.08 -0.82 4.37
N ASP A 150 -0.75 -0.05 3.68
CA ASP A 150 -1.16 1.30 4.11
C ASP A 150 -1.97 1.23 5.40
N LYS A 151 -2.90 0.27 5.50
CA LYS A 151 -3.70 0.01 6.72
C LYS A 151 -2.85 -0.36 7.94
N VAL A 152 -1.79 -1.17 7.76
CA VAL A 152 -0.88 -1.55 8.86
C VAL A 152 -0.09 -0.35 9.40
N LEU A 153 0.36 0.53 8.51
CA LEU A 153 1.10 1.74 8.88
C LEU A 153 0.18 2.77 9.57
N ASP A 154 -1.04 2.99 9.05
CA ASP A 154 -2.04 3.87 9.68
C ASP A 154 -2.52 3.33 11.05
N ALA A 155 -2.66 2.01 11.21
CA ALA A 155 -3.00 1.40 12.50
C ALA A 155 -1.97 1.72 13.60
N ASN A 156 -0.70 1.91 13.24
CA ASN A 156 0.31 2.34 14.21
C ASN A 156 0.07 3.79 14.69
N ILE A 157 -0.43 4.71 13.86
CA ILE A 157 -0.77 6.09 14.27
C ILE A 157 -1.86 6.07 15.36
N VAL A 158 -2.90 5.24 15.18
CA VAL A 158 -3.98 5.06 16.15
C VAL A 158 -3.41 4.50 17.48
N LEU A 159 -2.56 3.49 17.40
CA LEU A 159 -1.94 2.88 18.57
C LEU A 159 -1.00 3.83 19.33
N GLU A 160 -0.27 4.73 18.65
CA GLU A 160 0.56 5.72 19.32
C GLU A 160 -0.28 6.81 19.99
N SER A 161 -1.32 7.30 19.32
CA SER A 161 -2.23 8.33 19.88
C SER A 161 -2.89 7.85 21.20
N PHE A 162 -3.39 6.61 21.22
CA PHE A 162 -4.09 6.03 22.37
C PHE A 162 -3.21 5.24 23.36
N GLY A 163 -1.98 4.87 22.97
CA GLY A 163 -1.12 3.97 23.74
C GLY A 163 0.28 4.51 24.06
N ASN A 164 0.70 5.63 23.48
CA ASN A 164 1.95 6.31 23.83
C ASN A 164 1.68 7.55 24.71
N ALA A 165 2.69 7.90 25.51
CA ALA A 165 2.69 9.08 26.35
C ALA A 165 4.11 9.64 26.50
N ARG A 166 4.20 10.93 26.86
CA ARG A 166 5.48 11.56 27.22
C ARG A 166 5.90 11.11 28.61
N THR A 167 7.15 10.68 28.72
CA THR A 167 7.83 10.29 29.95
C THR A 167 9.05 11.18 30.19
N LEU A 168 9.70 11.09 31.36
CA LEU A 168 10.95 11.81 31.60
C LEU A 168 12.09 11.45 30.63
N ARG A 169 12.08 10.24 30.04
CA ARG A 169 13.15 9.69 29.19
C ARG A 169 12.85 9.71 27.68
N ASN A 170 11.60 9.89 27.28
CA ASN A 170 11.11 9.81 25.89
C ASN A 170 9.73 10.49 25.77
N ASP A 171 9.56 11.41 24.82
CA ASP A 171 8.29 12.10 24.58
C ASP A 171 7.22 11.23 23.90
N ASN A 172 7.62 10.19 23.17
CA ASN A 172 6.72 9.25 22.50
C ASN A 172 6.98 7.82 23.02
N SER A 173 6.70 7.56 24.31
CA SER A 173 6.90 6.25 24.92
C SER A 173 5.64 5.42 24.86
N SER A 174 5.66 4.31 24.13
CA SER A 174 4.63 3.27 24.26
C SER A 174 4.53 2.78 25.71
N ARG A 175 3.31 2.76 26.23
CA ARG A 175 2.96 2.29 27.58
C ARG A 175 2.12 0.99 27.51
N PHE A 176 2.42 0.20 26.50
CA PHE A 176 1.90 -1.14 26.20
C PHE A 176 2.92 -1.86 25.31
N GLY A 177 2.88 -3.19 25.28
CA GLY A 177 3.61 -4.01 24.32
C GLY A 177 2.72 -4.40 23.14
N LYS A 178 3.28 -4.53 21.94
CA LYS A 178 2.58 -4.94 20.72
C LYS A 178 3.33 -6.03 19.96
N LEU A 179 2.60 -7.07 19.54
CA LEU A 179 3.02 -8.03 18.54
C LEU A 179 2.22 -7.74 17.26
N ILE A 180 2.91 -7.35 16.18
CA ILE A 180 2.32 -7.13 14.87
C ILE A 180 2.68 -8.31 13.98
N GLN A 181 1.72 -9.19 13.73
CA GLN A 181 1.83 -10.34 12.85
C GLN A 181 1.44 -9.94 11.43
N MET A 182 2.36 -10.06 10.49
CA MET A 182 2.14 -9.86 9.06
C MET A 182 2.07 -11.24 8.38
N ASN A 183 0.96 -11.54 7.71
CA ASN A 183 0.70 -12.85 7.09
C ASN A 183 0.92 -12.79 5.57
N PHE A 184 1.60 -13.78 5.03
CA PHE A 184 1.99 -13.84 3.62
C PHE A 184 1.53 -15.15 2.97
N ASP A 185 0.97 -15.05 1.76
CA ASP A 185 0.76 -16.20 0.88
C ASP A 185 1.59 -16.05 -0.41
N ASP A 186 2.35 -17.11 -0.73
CA ASP A 186 3.43 -17.14 -1.73
C ASP A 186 4.30 -15.85 -1.83
N GLY A 187 4.50 -15.18 -0.70
CA GLY A 187 5.29 -13.95 -0.54
C GLY A 187 4.47 -12.66 -0.55
N LEU A 188 3.22 -12.67 -1.00
CA LEU A 188 2.34 -11.50 -0.99
C LEU A 188 1.69 -11.33 0.39
N LEU A 189 1.67 -10.09 0.90
CA LEU A 189 1.05 -9.71 2.17
C LEU A 189 -0.48 -9.76 2.06
N THR A 190 -1.10 -10.79 2.65
CA THR A 190 -2.55 -11.06 2.52
C THR A 190 -3.39 -10.60 3.70
N SER A 191 -2.79 -10.41 4.88
CA SER A 191 -3.46 -9.84 6.07
C SER A 191 -2.45 -9.46 7.15
N ALA A 192 -2.92 -8.75 8.17
CA ALA A 192 -2.17 -8.52 9.40
C ALA A 192 -3.04 -8.71 10.64
N SER A 193 -2.40 -8.89 11.80
CA SER A 193 -3.05 -9.02 13.10
C SER A 193 -2.17 -8.39 14.18
N ILE A 194 -2.78 -7.59 15.06
CA ILE A 194 -2.14 -6.86 16.15
C ILE A 194 -2.60 -7.46 17.48
N GLN A 195 -1.67 -7.92 18.30
CA GLN A 195 -1.93 -8.27 19.70
C GLN A 195 -1.27 -7.25 20.63
N THR A 196 -1.97 -6.83 21.68
CA THR A 196 -1.49 -5.84 22.65
C THR A 196 -1.48 -6.38 24.07
N TYR A 197 -0.44 -6.03 24.83
CA TYR A 197 -0.18 -6.53 26.18
C TYR A 197 0.08 -5.37 27.15
N LEU A 198 -0.45 -5.44 28.37
CA LEU A 198 -0.24 -4.46 29.46
C LEU A 198 -0.32 -2.98 29.07
N LEU A 199 -1.52 -2.47 28.79
CA LEU A 199 -1.75 -1.02 28.80
C LEU A 199 -1.58 -0.47 30.23
N GLU A 200 -0.76 0.56 30.41
CA GLU A 200 -0.53 1.24 31.70
C GLU A 200 -1.76 2.08 32.11
N LYS A 201 -2.85 1.42 32.50
CA LYS A 201 -4.12 2.06 32.87
C LYS A 201 -3.95 3.15 33.94
N VAL A 202 -3.01 3.00 34.88
CA VAL A 202 -2.81 3.95 35.98
C VAL A 202 -2.31 5.32 35.50
N ARG A 203 -1.68 5.42 34.32
CA ARG A 203 -1.32 6.72 33.70
C ARG A 203 -2.53 7.63 33.42
N LEU A 204 -3.72 7.06 33.29
CA LEU A 204 -4.95 7.84 33.07
C LEU A 204 -5.28 8.75 34.25
N VAL A 205 -4.98 8.30 35.47
CA VAL A 205 -5.48 8.90 36.72
C VAL A 205 -4.41 9.59 37.55
N THR A 206 -3.14 9.23 37.33
CA THR A 206 -1.95 9.78 38.00
C THR A 206 -0.77 9.83 37.04
N GLN A 207 -0.02 10.93 37.02
CA GLN A 207 1.20 11.10 36.23
C GLN A 207 2.34 11.62 37.11
N SER A 208 3.58 11.24 36.80
CA SER A 208 4.77 11.80 37.45
C SER A 208 5.05 13.23 36.92
N ALA A 209 5.67 14.08 37.75
CA ALA A 209 6.05 15.43 37.36
C ALA A 209 6.89 15.44 36.06
N GLY A 210 6.55 16.31 35.11
CA GLY A 210 7.22 16.41 33.81
C GLY A 210 6.84 15.35 32.75
N GLU A 211 5.91 14.42 33.07
CA GLU A 211 5.31 13.45 32.14
C GLU A 211 3.93 13.91 31.62
N ARG A 212 3.36 13.21 30.64
CA ARG A 212 1.97 13.42 30.19
C ARG A 212 1.11 12.18 30.41
N ASN A 213 -0.21 12.38 30.32
CA ASN A 213 -1.18 11.32 30.03
C ASN A 213 -1.02 10.86 28.55
N TYR A 214 -1.87 9.96 28.07
CA TYR A 214 -1.87 9.50 26.68
C TYR A 214 -2.09 10.67 25.69
N HIS A 215 -1.42 10.60 24.54
CA HIS A 215 -1.36 11.73 23.58
C HIS A 215 -2.73 12.19 23.09
N ILE A 216 -3.66 11.26 22.85
CA ILE A 216 -5.03 11.50 22.39
C ILE A 216 -5.75 12.64 23.11
N PHE A 217 -5.57 12.81 24.43
CA PHE A 217 -6.24 13.88 25.18
C PHE A 217 -5.72 15.27 24.81
N TYR A 218 -4.40 15.39 24.58
CA TYR A 218 -3.75 16.64 24.19
C TYR A 218 -4.00 16.94 22.71
N GLU A 219 -3.93 15.92 21.86
CA GLU A 219 -4.25 15.96 20.43
C GLU A 219 -5.69 16.42 20.19
N MET A 220 -6.66 15.84 20.91
CA MET A 220 -8.08 16.22 20.80
C MET A 220 -8.33 17.67 21.24
N ILE A 221 -7.69 18.14 22.31
CA ILE A 221 -7.83 19.53 22.79
C ILE A 221 -7.12 20.53 21.85
N MET A 222 -6.01 20.15 21.22
CA MET A 222 -5.25 21.03 20.31
C MET A 222 -5.79 21.04 18.87
N GLY A 223 -6.32 19.91 18.39
CA GLY A 223 -6.80 19.75 17.00
C GLY A 223 -8.31 19.81 16.81
N GLY A 224 -9.12 19.68 17.86
CA GLY A 224 -10.58 19.80 17.76
C GLY A 224 -11.03 21.23 17.41
N SER A 225 -12.10 21.37 16.62
CA SER A 225 -12.71 22.69 16.35
C SER A 225 -13.45 23.22 17.57
N GLU A 226 -13.70 24.53 17.62
CA GLU A 226 -14.46 25.20 18.69
C GLU A 226 -15.87 24.58 18.87
N VAL A 227 -16.51 24.14 17.79
CA VAL A 227 -17.78 23.41 17.81
C VAL A 227 -17.63 22.04 18.50
N GLN A 228 -16.55 21.31 18.24
CA GLN A 228 -16.26 20.05 18.93
C GLN A 228 -15.94 20.27 20.42
N LEU A 229 -15.09 21.25 20.73
CA LEU A 229 -14.75 21.63 22.12
C LEU A 229 -16.00 22.00 22.93
N ALA A 230 -16.95 22.72 22.32
CA ALA A 230 -18.22 23.09 22.96
C ALA A 230 -19.12 21.86 23.15
N ARG A 231 -19.25 20.99 22.14
CA ARG A 231 -19.99 19.72 22.23
C ARG A 231 -19.45 18.78 23.31
N TRP A 232 -18.14 18.80 23.53
CA TRP A 232 -17.45 18.05 24.59
C TRP A 232 -17.52 18.74 25.97
N GLY A 233 -18.19 19.89 26.10
CA GLY A 233 -18.29 20.65 27.34
C GLY A 233 -16.96 21.20 27.85
N LEU A 234 -15.94 21.30 26.99
CA LEU A 234 -14.60 21.82 27.34
C LEU A 234 -14.55 23.35 27.27
N ILE A 235 -15.51 23.97 26.55
CA ILE A 235 -15.69 25.43 26.43
C ILE A 235 -17.20 25.77 26.51
N PRO A 236 -17.59 27.00 26.92
CA PRO A 236 -19.00 27.31 27.18
C PRO A 236 -19.90 27.39 25.92
N THR A 237 -19.40 27.94 24.81
CA THR A 237 -20.11 28.06 23.53
C THR A 237 -19.13 27.94 22.36
N SER A 238 -19.65 27.62 21.17
CA SER A 238 -18.89 27.52 19.91
C SER A 238 -18.26 28.84 19.45
N ASP A 239 -18.79 29.97 19.91
CA ASP A 239 -18.50 31.29 19.35
C ASP A 239 -17.21 31.90 19.96
N VAL A 240 -16.73 31.30 21.06
CA VAL A 240 -15.47 31.68 21.70
C VAL A 240 -14.30 31.11 20.88
N ARG A 241 -13.66 31.95 20.06
CA ARG A 241 -12.37 31.59 19.43
C ARG A 241 -11.25 31.52 20.47
N ILE A 242 -10.57 30.39 20.57
CA ILE A 242 -9.57 30.14 21.62
C ILE A 242 -8.16 30.01 21.01
N ALA A 243 -7.34 31.04 21.25
CA ALA A 243 -5.90 31.01 20.95
C ALA A 243 -5.17 29.89 21.73
N ALA A 244 -3.97 29.50 21.28
CA ALA A 244 -3.22 28.36 21.82
C ALA A 244 -3.08 28.35 23.36
N ASP A 245 -2.82 29.51 23.98
CA ASP A 245 -2.70 29.63 25.45
C ASP A 245 -4.03 29.42 26.19
N GLY A 246 -5.15 29.68 25.51
CA GLY A 246 -6.47 29.31 26.01
C GLY A 246 -6.70 27.79 25.97
N ARG A 247 -6.18 27.09 24.96
CA ARG A 247 -6.22 25.61 24.90
C ARG A 247 -5.34 24.98 26.00
N ARG A 248 -4.20 25.59 26.35
CA ARG A 248 -3.44 25.23 27.58
C ARG A 248 -4.29 25.37 28.85
N ARG A 249 -5.07 26.46 28.99
CA ARG A 249 -5.96 26.67 30.15
C ARG A 249 -7.06 25.61 30.26
N ILE A 250 -7.57 25.10 29.14
CA ILE A 250 -8.50 23.94 29.13
C ILE A 250 -7.80 22.72 29.73
N MET A 251 -6.60 22.36 29.27
CA MET A 251 -5.83 21.22 29.81
C MET A 251 -5.56 21.38 31.32
N ALA A 252 -5.18 22.59 31.75
CA ALA A 252 -4.92 22.90 33.15
C ALA A 252 -6.16 22.79 34.05
N SER A 253 -7.38 22.90 33.50
CA SER A 253 -8.62 22.72 34.28
C SER A 253 -9.01 21.25 34.54
N PHE A 254 -8.35 20.27 33.90
CA PHE A 254 -8.68 18.85 34.08
C PHE A 254 -7.65 18.11 34.94
N ARG A 255 -8.11 17.50 36.05
CA ARG A 255 -7.25 16.73 36.97
C ARG A 255 -6.38 15.69 36.25
N TYR A 256 -6.94 14.99 35.27
CA TYR A 256 -6.22 13.93 34.56
C TYR A 256 -5.14 14.44 33.58
N LEU A 257 -4.98 15.76 33.40
CA LEU A 257 -3.98 16.36 32.52
C LEU A 257 -3.03 17.33 33.25
N ASN A 258 -3.40 17.84 34.44
CA ASN A 258 -2.67 18.91 35.13
C ASN A 258 -1.72 18.45 36.26
N GLN A 259 -1.80 17.19 36.72
CA GLN A 259 -1.04 16.70 37.89
C GLN A 259 0.50 16.76 37.73
N SER A 260 1.00 16.80 36.50
CA SER A 260 2.43 16.79 36.18
C SER A 260 3.01 18.15 35.75
N ASP A 261 2.18 19.19 35.72
CA ASP A 261 2.45 20.54 35.16
C ASP A 261 3.14 20.52 33.79
N CYS A 262 2.70 19.61 32.92
CA CYS A 262 3.38 19.29 31.67
C CYS A 262 2.39 19.08 30.53
N PHE A 263 2.31 20.08 29.65
CA PHE A 263 1.34 20.12 28.55
C PHE A 263 1.98 19.86 27.17
N ASP A 264 3.20 20.36 26.91
CA ASP A 264 3.89 20.23 25.62
C ASP A 264 4.76 18.96 25.48
N ARG A 265 5.33 18.74 24.29
CA ARG A 265 6.43 17.79 24.01
C ARG A 265 7.75 18.54 23.81
N LYS A 266 8.90 17.93 24.12
CA LYS A 266 10.22 18.52 23.82
C LYS A 266 10.64 18.26 22.37
N ASP A 267 10.13 17.18 21.76
CA ASP A 267 10.32 16.82 20.34
C ASP A 267 9.65 17.78 19.33
N HIS A 268 8.96 18.83 19.82
CA HIS A 268 8.25 19.83 19.04
C HIS A 268 7.17 19.30 18.07
N THR A 269 6.67 18.07 18.27
CA THR A 269 5.55 17.53 17.48
C THR A 269 4.29 18.35 17.75
N ASN A 270 3.64 18.79 16.67
CA ASN A 270 2.39 19.54 16.74
C ASN A 270 1.21 18.58 16.95
N ASP A 271 0.75 18.43 18.20
CA ASP A 271 -0.36 17.54 18.57
C ASP A 271 -1.67 17.84 17.77
N ALA A 272 -1.90 19.08 17.30
CA ALA A 272 -3.04 19.39 16.43
C ALA A 272 -2.89 18.80 15.01
N HIS A 273 -1.66 18.71 14.50
CA HIS A 273 -1.37 18.02 13.24
C HIS A 273 -1.51 16.50 13.43
N THR A 274 -1.01 15.95 14.54
CA THR A 274 -1.17 14.52 14.86
C THR A 274 -2.65 14.13 14.95
N TYR A 275 -3.50 14.97 15.54
CA TYR A 275 -4.95 14.75 15.55
C TYR A 275 -5.56 14.66 14.14
N MET A 276 -5.14 15.53 13.20
CA MET A 276 -5.57 15.42 11.79
C MET A 276 -5.05 14.15 11.10
N GLN A 277 -3.86 13.65 11.47
CA GLN A 277 -3.36 12.37 10.96
C GLN A 277 -4.13 11.19 11.54
N LEU A 278 -4.46 11.23 12.84
CA LEU A 278 -5.27 10.22 13.51
C LEU A 278 -6.66 10.09 12.89
N LEU A 279 -7.38 11.20 12.66
CA LEU A 279 -8.71 11.16 12.03
C LEU A 279 -8.67 10.56 10.61
N ARG A 280 -7.59 10.83 9.85
CA ARG A 280 -7.37 10.19 8.54
C ARG A 280 -7.08 8.70 8.69
N ALA A 281 -6.20 8.29 9.59
CA ALA A 281 -5.87 6.89 9.84
C ALA A 281 -7.12 6.08 10.26
N LEU A 282 -7.95 6.62 11.16
CA LEU A 282 -9.23 6.02 11.53
C LEU A 282 -10.15 5.85 10.31
N GLN A 283 -10.18 6.82 9.39
CA GLN A 283 -10.93 6.73 8.14
C GLN A 283 -10.33 5.71 7.15
N THR A 284 -9.00 5.62 6.99
CA THR A 284 -8.33 4.62 6.13
C THR A 284 -8.59 3.19 6.61
N ILE A 285 -8.56 2.98 7.93
CA ILE A 285 -8.82 1.69 8.55
C ILE A 285 -10.29 1.29 8.37
N GLY A 286 -11.22 2.25 8.46
CA GLY A 286 -12.65 2.03 8.20
C GLY A 286 -13.59 2.31 9.38
N PHE A 287 -13.13 3.01 10.42
CA PHE A 287 -13.99 3.44 11.53
C PHE A 287 -15.06 4.43 11.03
N SER A 288 -16.33 4.18 11.34
CA SER A 288 -17.43 5.05 10.94
C SER A 288 -17.34 6.43 11.61
N THR A 289 -18.07 7.42 11.08
CA THR A 289 -18.19 8.74 11.74
C THR A 289 -18.70 8.61 13.16
N ASP A 290 -19.64 7.69 13.38
CA ASP A 290 -20.38 7.58 14.64
C ASP A 290 -19.55 6.82 15.68
N GLU A 291 -18.73 5.86 15.24
CA GLU A 291 -17.65 5.28 16.04
C GLU A 291 -16.62 6.33 16.46
N GLN A 292 -16.20 7.20 15.53
CA GLN A 292 -15.26 8.30 15.85
C GLN A 292 -15.86 9.30 16.84
N TRP A 293 -17.13 9.70 16.67
CA TRP A 293 -17.84 10.54 17.64
C TRP A 293 -18.00 9.85 19.00
N GLY A 294 -18.33 8.56 19.03
CA GLY A 294 -18.46 7.77 20.26
C GLY A 294 -17.15 7.73 21.06
N MET A 295 -16.02 7.51 20.40
CA MET A 295 -14.70 7.58 21.02
C MET A 295 -14.37 8.97 21.58
N GLN A 296 -14.60 10.03 20.79
CA GLN A 296 -14.33 11.42 21.20
C GLN A 296 -15.18 11.84 22.41
N ASN A 297 -16.48 11.52 22.40
CA ASN A 297 -17.39 11.81 23.51
C ASN A 297 -16.96 11.05 24.78
N LEU A 298 -16.59 9.78 24.65
CA LEU A 298 -16.08 8.98 25.78
C LEU A 298 -14.81 9.59 26.38
N LEU A 299 -13.82 9.97 25.55
CA LEU A 299 -12.59 10.62 26.00
C LEU A 299 -12.88 11.93 26.76
N ALA A 300 -13.79 12.75 26.25
CA ALA A 300 -14.24 13.96 26.94
C ALA A 300 -14.95 13.65 28.27
N ALA A 301 -15.80 12.61 28.32
CA ALA A 301 -16.45 12.17 29.54
C ALA A 301 -15.44 11.73 30.61
N LEU A 302 -14.35 11.06 30.22
CA LEU A 302 -13.28 10.68 31.16
C LEU A 302 -12.60 11.91 31.78
N LEU A 303 -12.38 12.99 31.02
CA LEU A 303 -11.82 14.23 31.56
C LEU A 303 -12.78 14.86 32.60
N HIS A 304 -14.07 14.93 32.30
CA HIS A 304 -15.09 15.43 33.24
C HIS A 304 -15.22 14.55 34.49
N LEU A 305 -15.20 13.22 34.36
CA LEU A 305 -15.16 12.29 35.50
C LEU A 305 -13.99 12.60 36.43
N GLY A 306 -12.81 12.92 35.90
CA GLY A 306 -11.62 13.27 36.69
C GLY A 306 -11.79 14.52 37.58
N ASN A 307 -12.68 15.43 37.19
CA ASN A 307 -12.99 16.67 37.92
C ASN A 307 -14.10 16.50 38.98
N LEU A 308 -14.62 15.28 39.16
CA LEU A 308 -15.53 14.97 40.27
C LEU A 308 -14.77 14.97 41.61
N SER A 309 -15.18 15.87 42.50
CA SER A 309 -14.75 15.92 43.90
C SER A 309 -15.90 15.49 44.82
N PHE A 310 -15.58 15.03 46.03
CA PHE A 310 -16.54 14.44 46.96
C PHE A 310 -16.49 15.14 48.32
N GLN A 311 -17.64 15.30 48.97
CA GLN A 311 -17.77 15.94 50.28
C GLN A 311 -18.47 15.02 51.28
N VAL A 312 -18.17 15.19 52.58
CA VAL A 312 -18.79 14.40 53.67
C VAL A 312 -20.24 14.86 53.87
N ALA A 313 -21.13 13.90 54.11
CA ALA A 313 -22.52 14.09 54.45
C ALA A 313 -22.87 13.35 55.77
N PRO A 314 -23.94 13.73 56.49
CA PRO A 314 -24.16 13.33 57.88
C PRO A 314 -24.21 11.81 58.09
N LYS A 315 -23.45 11.29 59.08
CA LYS A 315 -23.16 9.84 59.27
C LYS A 315 -22.15 9.31 58.23
N ASP A 316 -21.00 9.97 58.12
CA ASP A 316 -19.75 9.52 57.48
C ASP A 316 -19.87 8.91 56.07
N HIS A 317 -20.85 9.39 55.28
CA HIS A 317 -20.98 9.03 53.87
C HIS A 317 -20.51 10.18 52.98
N CYS A 318 -20.25 9.92 51.69
CA CYS A 318 -19.94 10.96 50.72
C CYS A 318 -21.07 11.21 49.70
N HIS A 319 -21.01 12.37 49.07
CA HIS A 319 -21.78 12.80 47.90
C HIS A 319 -20.85 13.56 46.94
N VAL A 320 -21.24 13.78 45.69
CA VAL A 320 -20.48 14.63 44.76
C VAL A 320 -20.60 16.08 45.22
N ALA A 321 -19.48 16.80 45.25
CA ALA A 321 -19.45 18.19 45.67
C ALA A 321 -20.35 19.05 44.75
N PRO A 322 -21.14 20.01 45.27
CA PRO A 322 -21.97 20.89 44.44
C PRO A 322 -21.18 21.63 43.34
N THR A 323 -19.91 21.97 43.60
CA THR A 323 -18.98 22.58 42.63
C THR A 323 -18.62 21.66 41.46
N SER A 324 -18.69 20.33 41.64
CA SER A 324 -18.44 19.33 40.59
C SER A 324 -19.70 18.92 39.82
N ARG A 325 -20.90 19.40 40.20
CA ARG A 325 -22.17 18.96 39.59
C ARG A 325 -22.25 19.24 38.08
N GLY A 326 -21.63 20.33 37.61
CA GLY A 326 -21.53 20.62 36.17
C GLY A 326 -20.72 19.57 35.39
N ALA A 327 -19.60 19.12 35.96
CA ALA A 327 -18.78 18.04 35.38
C ALA A 327 -19.51 16.68 35.43
N LEU A 328 -20.32 16.43 36.47
CA LEU A 328 -21.17 15.23 36.54
C LEU A 328 -22.22 15.20 35.41
N ILE A 329 -22.90 16.33 35.18
CA ILE A 329 -23.89 16.45 34.09
C ILE A 329 -23.22 16.28 32.72
N ALA A 330 -22.05 16.89 32.51
CA ALA A 330 -21.28 16.72 31.27
C ALA A 330 -20.83 15.27 31.05
N ALA A 331 -20.32 14.60 32.09
CA ALA A 331 -19.93 13.19 32.03
C ALA A 331 -21.13 12.27 31.74
N ALA A 332 -22.27 12.46 32.41
CA ALA A 332 -23.48 11.68 32.17
C ALA A 332 -23.99 11.84 30.72
N SER A 333 -24.09 13.09 30.24
CA SER A 333 -24.53 13.40 28.87
C SER A 333 -23.63 12.78 27.81
N LEU A 334 -22.31 12.89 27.97
CA LEU A 334 -21.32 12.34 27.02
C LEU A 334 -21.23 10.79 27.05
N LEU A 335 -21.65 10.16 28.15
CA LEU A 335 -21.80 8.70 28.26
C LEU A 335 -23.17 8.19 27.78
N SER A 336 -24.09 9.09 27.45
CA SER A 336 -25.51 8.80 27.15
C SER A 336 -26.23 8.11 28.32
N ILE A 337 -26.06 8.67 29.52
CA ILE A 337 -26.79 8.30 30.74
C ILE A 337 -27.84 9.38 31.01
N ASP A 338 -29.12 9.02 30.87
CA ASP A 338 -30.24 9.97 31.05
C ASP A 338 -30.43 10.39 32.51
N ASP A 339 -30.16 9.49 33.46
CA ASP A 339 -30.23 9.75 34.91
C ASP A 339 -28.84 10.10 35.49
N VAL A 340 -28.62 11.40 35.69
CA VAL A 340 -27.40 11.96 36.30
C VAL A 340 -27.24 11.52 37.76
N ASP A 341 -28.34 11.31 38.49
CA ASP A 341 -28.32 10.91 39.91
C ASP A 341 -28.05 9.40 40.07
N ALA A 342 -28.40 8.57 39.09
CA ALA A 342 -27.95 7.18 39.02
C ALA A 342 -26.43 7.08 38.85
N LEU A 343 -25.80 7.96 38.05
CA LEU A 343 -24.34 8.04 37.94
C LEU A 343 -23.69 8.48 39.26
N GLU A 344 -24.27 9.45 39.97
CA GLU A 344 -23.80 9.85 41.30
C GLU A 344 -23.90 8.70 42.32
N GLN A 345 -25.05 8.02 42.40
CA GLN A 345 -25.24 6.87 43.28
C GLN A 345 -24.26 5.72 42.94
N ALA A 346 -23.96 5.49 41.66
CA ALA A 346 -22.97 4.52 41.20
C ALA A 346 -21.50 4.94 41.43
N LEU A 347 -21.24 6.15 41.94
CA LEU A 347 -19.92 6.59 42.39
C LEU A 347 -19.78 6.61 43.92
N VAL A 348 -20.86 6.90 44.67
CA VAL A 348 -20.81 7.09 46.14
C VAL A 348 -21.45 5.96 46.96
N THR A 349 -22.10 4.99 46.31
CA THR A 349 -22.66 3.80 46.96
C THR A 349 -22.17 2.50 46.33
N ARG A 350 -22.31 1.39 47.06
CA ARG A 350 -21.99 0.03 46.61
C ARG A 350 -23.13 -0.93 46.92
N THR A 351 -23.74 -1.46 45.88
CA THR A 351 -24.73 -2.53 46.00
C THR A 351 -24.05 -3.88 45.95
N PHE A 352 -24.37 -4.77 46.90
CA PHE A 352 -23.95 -6.17 46.87
C PHE A 352 -25.09 -7.09 47.32
N ARG A 353 -25.13 -8.31 46.77
CA ARG A 353 -26.15 -9.32 47.10
C ARG A 353 -25.63 -10.27 48.17
N VAL A 354 -26.35 -10.39 49.28
CA VAL A 354 -26.11 -11.38 50.34
C VAL A 354 -27.29 -12.35 50.35
N ALA A 355 -27.02 -13.62 50.00
CA ALA A 355 -28.06 -14.60 49.69
C ALA A 355 -29.07 -14.07 48.65
N ALA A 356 -30.30 -13.73 49.06
CA ALA A 356 -31.36 -13.20 48.21
C ALA A 356 -31.55 -11.67 48.33
N GLU A 357 -30.92 -11.01 49.30
CA GLU A 357 -31.10 -9.58 49.58
C GLU A 357 -30.01 -8.74 48.90
N SER A 358 -30.40 -7.64 48.24
CA SER A 358 -29.47 -6.57 47.86
C SER A 358 -29.30 -5.57 49.01
N LYS A 359 -28.06 -5.33 49.43
CA LYS A 359 -27.71 -4.31 50.44
C LYS A 359 -26.85 -3.23 49.81
N VAL A 360 -27.16 -1.98 50.14
CA VAL A 360 -26.46 -0.79 49.65
C VAL A 360 -25.60 -0.24 50.79
N LEU A 361 -24.29 -0.31 50.61
CA LEU A 361 -23.30 0.34 51.46
C LEU A 361 -22.99 1.73 50.91
N ARG A 362 -22.82 2.72 51.78
CA ARG A 362 -22.33 4.06 51.38
C ARG A 362 -20.81 4.09 51.50
N LEU A 363 -20.15 4.72 50.55
CA LEU A 363 -18.70 4.77 50.48
C LEU A 363 -18.14 5.98 51.24
N SER A 364 -16.93 5.82 51.76
CA SER A 364 -16.08 6.94 52.18
C SER A 364 -15.59 7.75 50.97
N ILE A 365 -15.10 8.97 51.23
CA ILE A 365 -14.56 9.86 50.18
C ILE A 365 -13.45 9.17 49.35
N ASP A 366 -12.56 8.41 49.98
CA ASP A 366 -11.43 7.78 49.29
C ASP A 366 -11.85 6.53 48.51
N GLU A 367 -12.86 5.79 48.98
CA GLU A 367 -13.50 4.73 48.19
C GLU A 367 -14.24 5.28 46.97
N ALA A 368 -14.87 6.46 47.07
CA ALA A 368 -15.51 7.12 45.93
C ALA A 368 -14.49 7.66 44.91
N LYS A 369 -13.37 8.25 45.37
CA LYS A 369 -12.21 8.58 44.50
C LYS A 369 -11.69 7.33 43.79
N ASN A 370 -11.46 6.25 44.52
CA ASN A 370 -11.00 4.97 43.96
C ASN A 370 -12.00 4.37 42.97
N THR A 371 -13.30 4.57 43.18
CA THR A 371 -14.37 4.16 42.28
C THR A 371 -14.38 4.97 40.98
N ARG A 372 -14.30 6.31 41.06
CA ARG A 372 -14.15 7.23 39.91
C ARG A 372 -12.92 6.91 39.06
N ASP A 373 -11.77 6.73 39.72
CA ASP A 373 -10.50 6.41 39.05
C ASP A 373 -10.53 4.97 38.49
N GLY A 374 -11.21 4.04 39.17
CA GLY A 374 -11.50 2.68 38.69
C GLY A 374 -12.34 2.65 37.41
N LEU A 375 -13.47 3.35 37.40
CA LEU A 375 -14.35 3.52 36.23
C LEU A 375 -13.57 4.10 35.03
N THR A 376 -12.77 5.14 35.26
CA THR A 376 -11.93 5.77 34.23
C THR A 376 -10.98 4.76 33.59
N LYS A 377 -10.26 3.98 34.41
CA LYS A 377 -9.35 2.92 33.96
C LYS A 377 -10.05 1.80 33.19
N ALA A 378 -11.25 1.40 33.64
CA ALA A 378 -12.02 0.33 33.01
C ALA A 378 -12.57 0.74 31.63
N LEU A 379 -13.14 1.94 31.51
CA LEU A 379 -13.68 2.45 30.24
C LEU A 379 -12.60 2.63 29.18
N TYR A 380 -11.47 3.28 29.54
CA TYR A 380 -10.36 3.47 28.59
C TYR A 380 -9.68 2.13 28.21
N GLY A 381 -9.57 1.19 29.16
CA GLY A 381 -9.08 -0.16 28.87
C GLY A 381 -9.95 -0.87 27.84
N ARG A 382 -11.28 -0.85 28.02
CA ARG A 382 -12.24 -1.42 27.06
C ARG A 382 -12.21 -0.71 25.71
N LEU A 383 -12.07 0.62 25.68
CA LEU A 383 -11.88 1.41 24.46
C LEU A 383 -10.63 0.96 23.68
N PHE A 384 -9.49 0.80 24.37
CA PHE A 384 -8.24 0.36 23.74
C PHE A 384 -8.33 -1.08 23.22
N GLU A 385 -8.91 -2.00 23.98
CA GLU A 385 -9.16 -3.38 23.53
C GLU A 385 -10.11 -3.42 22.31
N TRP A 386 -11.17 -2.61 22.32
CA TRP A 386 -12.13 -2.49 21.22
C TRP A 386 -11.49 -1.89 19.96
N LEU A 387 -10.65 -0.85 20.10
CA LEU A 387 -9.85 -0.27 19.01
C LEU A 387 -9.01 -1.35 18.32
N VAL A 388 -8.27 -2.15 19.10
CA VAL A 388 -7.46 -3.26 18.59
C VAL A 388 -8.31 -4.34 17.91
N ILE A 389 -9.49 -4.67 18.46
CA ILE A 389 -10.43 -5.61 17.82
C ILE A 389 -10.95 -5.07 16.48
N ARG A 390 -11.35 -3.80 16.39
CA ARG A 390 -11.85 -3.19 15.15
C ARG A 390 -10.76 -3.07 14.09
N MET A 391 -9.55 -2.63 14.46
CA MET A 391 -8.38 -2.66 13.55
C MET A 391 -8.14 -4.07 13.02
N ASN A 392 -8.17 -5.10 13.88
CA ASN A 392 -8.01 -6.50 13.49
C ASN A 392 -9.13 -7.10 12.64
N MET A 393 -10.30 -6.45 12.53
CA MET A 393 -11.32 -6.81 11.54
C MET A 393 -10.91 -6.28 10.16
N PHE A 394 -10.48 -5.02 10.08
CA PHE A 394 -10.13 -4.36 8.82
C PHE A 394 -8.74 -4.70 8.25
N LEU A 395 -7.85 -5.28 9.06
CA LEU A 395 -6.55 -5.82 8.66
C LEU A 395 -6.61 -7.27 8.14
N ARG A 396 -7.78 -7.92 8.25
CA ARG A 396 -8.07 -9.19 7.57
C ARG A 396 -8.50 -8.92 6.13
N HIS A 397 -8.35 -9.92 5.27
CA HIS A 397 -8.88 -9.87 3.92
C HIS A 397 -10.42 -9.98 3.96
N ASP A 398 -11.11 -9.27 3.07
CA ASP A 398 -12.57 -9.37 2.90
C ASP A 398 -12.94 -10.67 2.16
N ASP A 399 -12.71 -11.80 2.82
CA ASP A 399 -13.31 -13.09 2.46
C ASP A 399 -14.77 -13.10 2.95
N THR A 400 -15.60 -12.31 2.28
CA THR A 400 -17.04 -12.17 2.53
C THR A 400 -17.78 -13.46 2.17
N ASP A 401 -17.69 -14.45 3.07
CA ASP A 401 -18.68 -15.53 3.27
C ASP A 401 -18.37 -16.39 4.53
N ASN A 402 -17.16 -16.34 5.10
CA ASN A 402 -16.76 -17.21 6.24
C ASN A 402 -16.60 -16.48 7.59
N ALA A 403 -17.48 -15.52 7.90
CA ALA A 403 -17.47 -14.77 9.18
C ALA A 403 -17.90 -15.58 10.43
N SER A 404 -18.08 -16.90 10.31
CA SER A 404 -18.63 -17.80 11.35
C SER A 404 -17.58 -18.58 12.16
N SER A 405 -16.30 -18.54 11.77
CA SER A 405 -15.26 -19.47 12.26
C SER A 405 -14.27 -18.87 13.28
N PHE A 406 -14.69 -17.91 14.11
CA PHE A 406 -13.90 -17.49 15.28
C PHE A 406 -14.03 -18.52 16.43
N GLY A 407 -13.49 -19.73 16.23
CA GLY A 407 -13.44 -20.75 17.29
C GLY A 407 -13.38 -22.20 16.82
N THR A 408 -12.23 -22.67 16.32
CA THR A 408 -11.59 -23.98 16.60
C THR A 408 -10.38 -24.17 15.69
N ALA A 409 -9.37 -24.92 16.17
CA ALA A 409 -8.19 -25.26 15.38
C ALA A 409 -8.35 -26.65 14.74
N SER A 410 -8.75 -26.72 13.46
CA SER A 410 -8.71 -27.98 12.68
C SER A 410 -8.96 -27.83 11.16
N SER A 411 -8.00 -27.27 10.41
CA SER A 411 -7.87 -27.52 8.96
C SER A 411 -6.45 -27.22 8.45
N HIS A 412 -5.64 -28.25 8.22
CA HIS A 412 -4.26 -28.13 7.71
C HIS A 412 -4.20 -27.92 6.18
N ALA A 413 -4.95 -26.93 5.67
CA ALA A 413 -4.94 -26.54 4.26
C ALA A 413 -4.91 -25.01 4.14
N HIS A 414 -3.81 -24.46 3.61
CA HIS A 414 -3.61 -23.04 3.31
C HIS A 414 -3.58 -22.07 4.51
N ALA A 415 -2.92 -22.46 5.61
CA ALA A 415 -2.35 -21.47 6.53
C ALA A 415 -1.13 -20.81 5.87
N GLY A 416 -1.22 -19.51 5.57
CA GLY A 416 -0.10 -18.71 5.08
C GLY A 416 0.99 -18.53 6.15
N SER A 417 2.24 -18.34 5.71
CA SER A 417 3.38 -18.13 6.61
C SER A 417 3.38 -16.70 7.16
N TRP A 418 3.89 -16.47 8.37
CA TRP A 418 3.87 -15.13 8.98
C TRP A 418 5.20 -14.67 9.56
N ILE A 419 5.32 -13.35 9.69
CA ILE A 419 6.41 -12.66 10.36
C ILE A 419 5.83 -11.80 11.47
N GLY A 420 6.15 -12.12 12.71
CA GLY A 420 5.79 -11.32 13.88
C GLY A 420 6.85 -10.27 14.20
N ILE A 421 6.46 -9.01 14.40
CA ILE A 421 7.34 -7.97 14.94
C ILE A 421 6.89 -7.69 16.38
N LEU A 422 7.76 -7.95 17.35
CA LEU A 422 7.49 -7.69 18.77
C LEU A 422 8.20 -6.41 19.22
N ASP A 423 7.41 -5.40 19.57
CA ASP A 423 7.82 -4.15 20.19
C ASP A 423 7.22 -4.08 21.60
N ILE A 424 8.04 -4.37 22.60
CA ILE A 424 7.63 -4.41 24.00
C ILE A 424 8.29 -3.27 24.77
N PHE A 425 7.63 -2.79 25.83
CA PHE A 425 8.23 -1.86 26.80
C PHE A 425 9.60 -2.35 27.28
N GLY A 426 10.55 -1.43 27.40
CA GLY A 426 11.88 -1.76 27.93
C GLY A 426 11.84 -2.04 29.43
N PHE A 427 12.96 -2.51 29.97
CA PHE A 427 13.17 -2.57 31.42
C PHE A 427 13.06 -1.16 32.04
N GLU A 428 12.35 -1.02 33.16
CA GLU A 428 12.09 0.28 33.80
C GLU A 428 12.52 0.30 35.26
N VAL A 429 13.24 1.37 35.64
CA VAL A 429 13.65 1.67 37.01
C VAL A 429 13.42 3.16 37.27
N PHE A 430 12.57 3.44 38.25
CA PHE A 430 12.17 4.78 38.70
C PHE A 430 12.48 4.94 40.21
N PRO A 431 12.42 6.18 40.76
CA PRO A 431 12.62 6.43 42.19
C PRO A 431 11.58 5.75 43.10
N VAL A 432 10.40 5.41 42.56
CA VAL A 432 9.38 4.59 43.20
C VAL A 432 8.82 3.64 42.14
N ASN A 433 9.06 2.34 42.30
CA ASN A 433 8.53 1.31 41.39
C ASN A 433 7.31 0.64 42.03
N SER A 434 6.27 0.39 41.25
CA SER A 434 5.02 -0.24 41.73
C SER A 434 4.66 -1.46 40.88
N PHE A 435 3.43 -1.94 41.01
CA PHE A 435 2.93 -3.15 40.34
C PHE A 435 3.11 -3.14 38.81
N GLU A 436 3.05 -1.96 38.19
CA GLU A 436 3.22 -1.78 36.75
C GLU A 436 4.67 -2.08 36.33
N GLN A 437 5.66 -1.51 37.02
CA GLN A 437 7.08 -1.79 36.79
C GLN A 437 7.41 -3.25 37.10
N LEU A 438 6.78 -3.82 38.14
CA LEU A 438 6.93 -5.23 38.53
C LEU A 438 6.51 -6.17 37.38
N CYS A 439 5.39 -5.86 36.71
CA CYS A 439 4.92 -6.59 35.53
C CYS A 439 5.81 -6.35 34.29
N ILE A 440 6.18 -5.08 34.03
CA ILE A 440 7.07 -4.67 32.92
C ILE A 440 8.42 -5.39 32.99
N ASN A 441 9.03 -5.43 34.17
CA ASN A 441 10.33 -6.05 34.40
C ASN A 441 10.23 -7.59 34.37
N PHE A 442 9.14 -8.21 34.84
CA PHE A 442 8.91 -9.64 34.66
C PHE A 442 8.81 -10.06 33.17
N ALA A 443 8.18 -9.24 32.32
CA ALA A 443 8.14 -9.50 30.88
C ALA A 443 9.54 -9.46 30.26
N ASN A 444 10.33 -8.45 30.61
CA ASN A 444 11.73 -8.32 30.16
C ASN A 444 12.60 -9.48 30.70
N GLU A 445 12.42 -9.91 31.95
CA GLU A 445 13.08 -11.07 32.55
C GLU A 445 12.78 -12.36 31.77
N THR A 446 11.50 -12.57 31.41
CA THR A 446 11.03 -13.76 30.69
C THR A 446 11.54 -13.77 29.24
N LEU A 447 11.53 -12.62 28.56
CA LEU A 447 12.12 -12.47 27.23
C LEU A 447 13.64 -12.66 27.23
N GLN A 448 14.34 -12.16 28.26
CA GLN A 448 15.78 -12.40 28.39
C GLN A 448 16.07 -13.88 28.71
N GLN A 449 15.21 -14.57 29.46
CA GLN A 449 15.29 -16.03 29.63
C GLN A 449 15.08 -16.76 28.31
N GLN A 450 14.11 -16.34 27.49
CA GLN A 450 13.90 -16.90 26.15
C GLN A 450 15.13 -16.69 25.26
N PHE A 451 15.70 -15.49 25.25
CA PHE A 451 16.95 -15.16 24.55
C PHE A 451 18.12 -16.04 25.02
N ASN A 452 18.34 -16.15 26.33
CA ASN A 452 19.37 -16.99 26.92
C ASN A 452 19.17 -18.47 26.54
N ARG A 453 17.94 -18.97 26.60
CA ARG A 453 17.60 -20.35 26.22
C ARG A 453 17.83 -20.61 24.74
N HIS A 454 17.41 -19.71 23.86
CA HIS A 454 17.55 -19.88 22.40
C HIS A 454 19.01 -19.79 21.96
N ASN A 455 19.72 -18.73 22.34
CA ASN A 455 21.06 -18.42 21.85
C ASN A 455 22.18 -19.21 22.55
N PHE A 456 21.96 -19.71 23.78
CA PHE A 456 23.00 -20.38 24.55
C PHE A 456 22.64 -21.82 24.90
N ALA A 457 21.52 -22.04 25.61
CA ALA A 457 21.18 -23.38 26.12
C ALA A 457 20.81 -24.38 25.00
N ASN A 458 19.97 -23.97 24.05
CA ASN A 458 19.56 -24.79 22.92
C ASN A 458 20.73 -25.04 21.95
N GLU A 459 21.62 -24.08 21.77
CA GLU A 459 22.82 -24.22 20.94
C GLU A 459 23.78 -25.27 21.55
N ALA A 460 24.12 -25.15 22.83
CA ALA A 460 24.95 -26.14 23.53
C ALA A 460 24.29 -27.54 23.59
N LEU A 461 22.96 -27.62 23.70
CA LEU A 461 22.23 -28.89 23.70
C LEU A 461 22.24 -29.56 22.33
N GLU A 462 22.03 -28.82 21.23
CA GLU A 462 22.11 -29.36 19.87
C GLU A 462 23.55 -29.77 19.54
N TYR A 463 24.56 -29.00 19.92
CA TYR A 463 25.97 -29.38 19.74
C TYR A 463 26.33 -30.67 20.48
N LYS A 464 25.82 -30.83 21.72
CA LYS A 464 25.97 -32.07 22.50
C LYS A 464 25.28 -33.26 21.84
N LYS A 465 24.07 -33.06 21.32
CA LYS A 465 23.26 -34.08 20.64
C LYS A 465 23.88 -34.53 19.32
N GLU A 466 24.49 -33.60 18.57
CA GLU A 466 25.15 -33.88 17.29
C GLU A 466 26.61 -34.33 17.42
N GLY A 467 27.16 -34.39 18.63
CA GLY A 467 28.50 -34.93 18.90
C GLY A 467 29.67 -34.00 18.56
N LEU A 468 29.44 -32.69 18.53
CA LEU A 468 30.46 -31.71 18.14
C LEU A 468 31.55 -31.54 19.21
N VAL A 469 32.68 -30.96 18.80
CA VAL A 469 33.71 -30.44 19.71
C VAL A 469 33.58 -28.92 19.78
N TRP A 470 33.09 -28.40 20.91
CA TRP A 470 32.96 -26.97 21.19
C TRP A 470 33.41 -26.65 22.62
N THR A 471 33.67 -25.37 22.92
CA THR A 471 33.89 -24.90 24.30
C THR A 471 32.59 -24.33 24.85
N PRO A 472 32.06 -24.81 26.00
CA PRO A 472 30.90 -24.21 26.63
C PRO A 472 31.20 -22.78 27.11
N VAL A 473 30.47 -21.79 26.58
CA VAL A 473 30.53 -20.41 27.09
C VAL A 473 29.58 -20.30 28.28
N ALA A 474 30.10 -19.83 29.41
CA ALA A 474 29.29 -19.55 30.59
C ALA A 474 28.44 -18.28 30.37
N PHE A 475 27.14 -18.38 30.60
CA PHE A 475 26.21 -17.26 30.57
C PHE A 475 25.45 -17.16 31.91
N VAL A 476 24.92 -15.98 32.21
CA VAL A 476 24.11 -15.76 33.42
C VAL A 476 22.68 -16.21 33.13
N ASP A 477 22.29 -17.39 33.63
CA ASP A 477 20.89 -17.81 33.63
C ASP A 477 20.09 -17.00 34.68
N ASN A 478 18.95 -16.47 34.25
CA ASN A 478 18.03 -15.68 35.05
C ASN A 478 16.75 -16.45 35.44
N LYS A 479 16.70 -17.76 35.14
CA LYS A 479 15.61 -18.67 35.52
C LYS A 479 15.17 -18.56 36.98
N GLU A 480 16.10 -18.49 37.95
CA GLU A 480 15.75 -18.33 39.39
C GLU A 480 14.87 -17.09 39.65
N CYS A 481 15.06 -16.01 38.88
CA CYS A 481 14.25 -14.80 38.96
C CYS A 481 12.88 -15.00 38.30
N VAL A 482 12.82 -15.57 37.09
CA VAL A 482 11.55 -15.90 36.43
C VAL A 482 10.70 -16.83 37.30
N GLU A 483 11.30 -17.79 37.99
CA GLU A 483 10.61 -18.69 38.94
C GLU A 483 10.14 -17.96 40.22
N LEU A 484 10.90 -17.00 40.77
CA LEU A 484 10.44 -16.15 41.87
C LEU A 484 9.12 -15.44 41.56
N PHE A 485 8.96 -14.92 40.34
CA PHE A 485 7.69 -14.33 39.89
C PHE A 485 6.60 -15.38 39.61
N SER A 486 6.96 -16.48 38.95
CA SER A 486 6.00 -17.34 38.24
C SER A 486 5.66 -18.66 38.93
N ALA A 487 6.40 -19.10 39.95
CA ALA A 487 6.15 -20.35 40.66
C ALA A 487 4.74 -20.41 41.26
N LYS A 488 4.18 -21.63 41.37
CA LYS A 488 2.96 -21.92 42.10
C LYS A 488 3.27 -22.90 43.25
N PRO A 489 2.69 -22.72 44.45
CA PRO A 489 1.77 -21.63 44.84
C PRO A 489 2.48 -20.34 45.30
N PHE A 490 3.78 -20.36 45.59
CA PHE A 490 4.47 -19.30 46.37
C PHE A 490 5.23 -18.23 45.56
N GLY A 491 5.04 -18.14 44.24
CA GLY A 491 5.63 -17.05 43.44
C GLY A 491 4.93 -15.71 43.68
N LEU A 492 5.63 -14.58 43.43
CA LEU A 492 5.17 -13.22 43.74
C LEU A 492 3.73 -12.95 43.27
N PHE A 493 3.42 -13.23 42.00
CA PHE A 493 2.07 -13.01 41.47
C PHE A 493 1.03 -13.87 42.16
N SER A 494 1.32 -15.13 42.48
CA SER A 494 0.33 -16.02 43.11
C SER A 494 0.03 -15.65 44.56
N LEU A 495 0.98 -15.06 45.28
CA LEU A 495 0.75 -14.46 46.60
C LEU A 495 -0.06 -13.14 46.50
N MET A 496 0.19 -12.33 45.47
CA MET A 496 -0.57 -11.11 45.18
C MET A 496 -2.02 -11.42 44.76
N ASP A 497 -2.22 -12.47 43.96
CA ASP A 497 -3.53 -12.96 43.53
C ASP A 497 -4.34 -13.48 44.72
N GLU A 498 -3.72 -14.24 45.63
CA GLU A 498 -4.36 -14.74 46.86
C GLU A 498 -4.86 -13.59 47.75
N GLU A 499 -4.01 -12.62 48.08
CA GLU A 499 -4.40 -11.44 48.89
C GLU A 499 -5.40 -10.52 48.17
N SER A 500 -5.35 -10.45 46.84
CA SER A 500 -6.33 -9.68 46.06
C SER A 500 -7.72 -10.34 46.05
N MET A 501 -7.80 -11.66 46.21
CA MET A 501 -9.06 -12.40 46.34
C MET A 501 -9.62 -12.45 47.78
N LEU A 502 -8.82 -12.12 48.81
CA LEU A 502 -9.29 -12.07 50.19
C LEU A 502 -10.07 -10.78 50.48
N ALA A 503 -11.32 -10.93 50.94
CA ALA A 503 -12.17 -9.80 51.33
C ALA A 503 -11.58 -8.95 52.48
N THR A 504 -10.74 -9.54 53.31
CA THR A 504 -10.01 -8.90 54.43
C THR A 504 -8.51 -8.76 54.17
N GLY A 505 -8.02 -9.13 52.98
CA GLY A 505 -6.60 -9.00 52.62
C GLY A 505 -6.17 -7.52 52.52
N THR A 506 -4.91 -7.22 52.81
CA THR A 506 -4.34 -5.86 52.89
C THR A 506 -2.92 -5.84 52.32
N ASP A 507 -2.41 -4.67 51.92
CA ASP A 507 -1.01 -4.56 51.49
C ASP A 507 -0.02 -4.94 52.63
N ALA A 508 -0.42 -4.80 53.89
CA ALA A 508 0.38 -5.20 55.06
C ALA A 508 0.40 -6.73 55.29
N SER A 509 -0.72 -7.43 55.09
CA SER A 509 -0.76 -8.90 55.12
C SER A 509 -0.08 -9.51 53.90
N LEU A 510 -0.19 -8.87 52.73
CA LEU A 510 0.61 -9.18 51.54
C LEU A 510 2.11 -9.03 51.82
N ALA A 511 2.55 -7.90 52.37
CA ALA A 511 3.97 -7.70 52.74
C ALA A 511 4.46 -8.80 53.69
N SER A 512 3.67 -9.10 54.73
CA SER A 512 3.98 -10.17 55.69
C SER A 512 4.12 -11.55 55.02
N LYS A 513 3.24 -11.88 54.06
CA LYS A 513 3.35 -13.12 53.27
C LYS A 513 4.56 -13.13 52.34
N LEU A 514 4.84 -12.03 51.66
CA LEU A 514 6.00 -11.90 50.75
C LEU A 514 7.32 -12.07 51.50
N TYR A 515 7.52 -11.38 52.63
CA TYR A 515 8.75 -11.53 53.43
C TYR A 515 8.92 -12.96 53.97
N LEU A 516 7.83 -13.59 54.44
CA LEU A 516 7.86 -14.95 54.97
C LEU A 516 8.10 -16.04 53.91
N ARG A 517 7.55 -15.89 52.69
CA ARG A 517 7.60 -16.92 51.64
C ARG A 517 8.74 -16.71 50.64
N CYS A 518 9.06 -15.47 50.30
CA CYS A 518 10.07 -15.15 49.29
C CYS A 518 11.44 -14.82 49.90
N GLY A 519 11.52 -14.45 51.19
CA GLY A 519 12.75 -14.04 51.87
C GLY A 519 13.89 -15.06 51.95
N ALA A 520 13.65 -16.31 51.55
CA ALA A 520 14.68 -17.35 51.42
C ALA A 520 15.26 -17.47 49.99
N ASN A 521 14.69 -16.78 48.99
CA ASN A 521 15.19 -16.77 47.62
C ASN A 521 16.27 -15.69 47.45
N LYS A 522 17.45 -16.06 46.93
CA LYS A 522 18.59 -15.16 46.68
C LYS A 522 18.21 -13.89 45.90
N ARG A 523 17.23 -13.98 44.99
CA ARG A 523 16.79 -12.88 44.12
C ARG A 523 15.78 -11.94 44.78
N PHE A 524 15.36 -12.21 46.02
CA PHE A 524 14.42 -11.37 46.78
C PHE A 524 15.14 -10.77 48.00
N VAL A 525 15.19 -9.45 48.09
CA VAL A 525 15.91 -8.72 49.15
C VAL A 525 14.93 -7.81 49.90
N ALA A 526 14.85 -7.94 51.22
CA ALA A 526 14.04 -7.07 52.06
C ALA A 526 14.68 -6.91 53.45
N ASN A 527 15.55 -5.90 53.58
CA ASN A 527 16.20 -5.54 54.85
C ASN A 527 15.18 -4.96 55.85
N ARG A 528 15.47 -4.99 57.16
CA ARG A 528 14.53 -4.53 58.21
C ARG A 528 13.97 -3.10 57.97
N VAL A 529 14.78 -2.20 57.42
CA VAL A 529 14.36 -0.83 57.07
C VAL A 529 13.39 -0.79 55.88
N GLN A 530 13.57 -1.68 54.90
CA GLN A 530 12.64 -1.84 53.77
C GLN A 530 11.32 -2.48 54.24
N GLN A 531 11.40 -3.51 55.08
CA GLN A 531 10.23 -4.16 55.69
C GLN A 531 9.37 -3.17 56.48
N GLY A 532 10.00 -2.34 57.33
CA GLY A 532 9.32 -1.28 58.10
C GLY A 532 8.73 -0.14 57.24
N ARG A 533 9.07 -0.07 55.94
CA ARG A 533 8.52 0.89 54.96
C ARG A 533 7.55 0.24 53.96
N GLY A 534 7.29 -1.07 54.05
CA GLY A 534 6.45 -1.79 53.08
C GLY A 534 7.10 -1.93 51.70
N LEU A 535 8.43 -2.10 51.66
CA LEU A 535 9.24 -2.19 50.43
C LEU A 535 9.89 -3.58 50.31
N PHE A 536 10.18 -4.00 49.08
CA PHE A 536 11.02 -5.15 48.76
C PHE A 536 11.83 -4.86 47.50
N ALA A 537 12.96 -5.53 47.31
CA ALA A 537 13.75 -5.45 46.09
C ALA A 537 13.90 -6.82 45.41
N VAL A 538 14.04 -6.80 44.08
CA VAL A 538 14.30 -7.99 43.26
C VAL A 538 15.58 -7.78 42.46
N GLU A 539 16.46 -8.77 42.46
CA GLU A 539 17.63 -8.83 41.58
C GLU A 539 17.23 -9.34 40.19
N HIS A 540 17.03 -8.41 39.26
CA HIS A 540 16.78 -8.71 37.85
C HIS A 540 18.08 -8.90 37.06
N TYR A 541 18.01 -9.46 35.85
CA TYR A 541 19.15 -9.52 34.92
C TYR A 541 19.81 -8.16 34.66
N ALA A 542 19.04 -7.06 34.77
CA ALA A 542 19.50 -5.69 34.57
C ALA A 542 19.97 -4.97 35.86
N GLY A 543 19.87 -5.62 37.02
CA GLY A 543 20.24 -5.05 38.32
C GLY A 543 19.12 -5.09 39.38
N PRO A 544 19.39 -4.63 40.62
CA PRO A 544 18.41 -4.60 41.69
C PRO A 544 17.37 -3.49 41.49
N VAL A 545 16.09 -3.80 41.71
CA VAL A 545 14.98 -2.83 41.64
C VAL A 545 14.15 -2.90 42.93
N GLU A 546 13.96 -1.76 43.60
CA GLU A 546 13.11 -1.63 44.81
C GLU A 546 11.67 -1.24 44.45
N TYR A 547 10.71 -2.01 44.94
CA TYR A 547 9.27 -1.88 44.71
C TYR A 547 8.52 -1.55 46.01
N THR A 548 7.48 -0.73 45.90
CA THR A 548 6.52 -0.48 47.00
C THR A 548 5.33 -1.43 46.94
N ILE A 549 4.93 -1.96 48.10
CA ILE A 549 3.79 -2.87 48.24
C ILE A 549 2.47 -2.09 48.34
N ALA A 550 2.53 -0.79 48.66
CA ALA A 550 1.35 0.06 48.77
C ALA A 550 0.56 0.14 47.45
N GLY A 551 -0.72 -0.20 47.52
CA GLY A 551 -1.65 -0.21 46.39
C GLY A 551 -1.57 -1.46 45.49
N ILE A 552 -0.66 -2.42 45.74
CA ILE A 552 -0.55 -3.62 44.90
C ILE A 552 -1.86 -4.42 44.91
N ARG A 553 -2.47 -4.64 46.08
CA ARG A 553 -3.71 -5.42 46.21
C ARG A 553 -4.84 -4.91 45.31
N ASP A 554 -5.01 -3.59 45.24
CA ASP A 554 -6.15 -3.01 44.50
C ASP A 554 -5.82 -2.72 43.03
N LYS A 555 -4.55 -2.49 42.70
CA LYS A 555 -4.07 -2.51 41.31
C LYS A 555 -4.22 -3.90 40.67
N ASN A 556 -3.99 -4.97 41.42
CA ASN A 556 -4.09 -6.34 40.91
C ASN A 556 -5.55 -6.85 40.78
N LYS A 557 -6.53 -6.21 41.43
CA LYS A 557 -7.96 -6.56 41.30
C LYS A 557 -8.56 -6.17 39.95
N ASP A 558 -8.43 -4.90 39.55
CA ASP A 558 -8.94 -4.32 38.27
C ASP A 558 -10.41 -4.67 37.94
N ASP A 559 -11.22 -4.88 38.98
CA ASP A 559 -12.60 -5.39 38.89
C ASP A 559 -13.59 -4.21 38.87
N LEU A 560 -14.35 -4.06 37.78
CA LEU A 560 -15.38 -3.02 37.67
C LEU A 560 -16.65 -3.48 38.40
N ARG A 561 -17.14 -2.64 39.32
CA ARG A 561 -18.26 -2.98 40.21
C ARG A 561 -19.54 -3.26 39.42
N GLN A 562 -20.28 -4.29 39.81
CA GLN A 562 -21.47 -4.74 39.07
C GLN A 562 -22.56 -3.67 38.99
N ASP A 563 -22.74 -2.84 40.02
CA ASP A 563 -23.67 -1.70 40.01
C ASP A 563 -23.34 -0.66 38.93
N ILE A 564 -22.05 -0.47 38.63
CA ILE A 564 -21.60 0.38 37.52
C ILE A 564 -21.79 -0.32 36.16
N VAL A 565 -21.62 -1.64 36.08
CA VAL A 565 -21.88 -2.41 34.85
C VAL A 565 -23.37 -2.40 34.52
N ASP A 566 -24.23 -2.61 35.52
CA ASP A 566 -25.69 -2.60 35.41
C ASP A 566 -26.17 -1.23 34.90
N LEU A 567 -25.62 -0.11 35.40
CA LEU A 567 -25.92 1.26 34.95
C LEU A 567 -25.72 1.44 33.43
N PHE A 568 -24.63 0.93 32.86
CA PHE A 568 -24.38 1.00 31.42
C PHE A 568 -25.23 0.01 30.60
N GLN A 569 -25.81 -1.02 31.23
CA GLN A 569 -26.75 -1.95 30.57
C GLN A 569 -28.19 -1.42 30.58
N THR A 570 -28.59 -0.68 31.61
CA THR A 570 -29.91 -0.02 31.69
C THR A 570 -29.98 1.31 30.96
N ALA A 571 -28.85 1.86 30.51
CA ALA A 571 -28.79 3.09 29.74
C ALA A 571 -29.65 2.98 28.46
N THR A 572 -30.61 3.90 28.34
CA THR A 572 -31.85 3.73 27.54
C THR A 572 -31.70 3.97 26.05
N ALA A 573 -30.51 4.34 25.57
CA ALA A 573 -30.24 4.60 24.16
C ALA A 573 -29.44 3.46 23.51
N ASP A 574 -30.00 2.86 22.44
CA ASP A 574 -29.34 1.85 21.60
C ASP A 574 -28.07 2.35 20.87
N ALA A 575 -27.74 3.64 21.02
CA ALA A 575 -26.56 4.30 20.46
C ALA A 575 -25.45 4.63 21.49
N SER A 576 -25.56 4.21 22.76
CA SER A 576 -24.51 4.49 23.74
C SER A 576 -23.22 3.71 23.44
N PHE A 577 -22.18 4.43 23.04
CA PHE A 577 -20.84 3.86 22.81
C PHE A 577 -20.23 3.26 24.09
N ALA A 578 -20.53 3.83 25.26
CA ALA A 578 -20.11 3.27 26.54
C ALA A 578 -20.76 1.89 26.81
N ARG A 579 -22.04 1.72 26.43
CA ARG A 579 -22.75 0.44 26.49
C ARG A 579 -22.15 -0.59 25.53
N LEU A 580 -21.84 -0.21 24.28
CA LEU A 580 -21.15 -1.08 23.31
C LEU A 580 -19.83 -1.65 23.88
N LEU A 581 -19.02 -0.82 24.54
CA LEU A 581 -17.78 -1.26 25.19
C LEU A 581 -18.04 -2.20 26.39
N CYS A 582 -19.15 -2.05 27.10
CA CYS A 582 -19.53 -2.92 28.20
C CYS A 582 -20.05 -4.28 27.72
N GLU A 583 -20.84 -4.30 26.64
CA GLU A 583 -21.37 -5.53 26.02
C GLU A 583 -20.25 -6.31 25.30
N ALA A 584 -19.35 -5.64 24.58
CA ALA A 584 -18.19 -6.27 23.93
C ALA A 584 -17.21 -6.93 24.93
N GLY A 585 -17.15 -6.44 26.17
CA GLY A 585 -16.39 -7.06 27.26
C GLY A 585 -17.00 -8.39 27.77
N LEU A 586 -18.28 -8.65 27.49
CA LEU A 586 -19.01 -9.83 27.98
C LEU A 586 -19.06 -10.95 26.93
N THR A 587 -19.19 -10.62 25.64
CA THR A 587 -19.36 -11.62 24.55
C THR A 587 -18.14 -12.54 24.36
N ARG A 588 -16.95 -12.10 24.78
CA ARG A 588 -15.67 -12.83 24.62
C ARG A 588 -15.54 -14.13 25.45
N ARG A 589 -16.59 -14.58 26.13
CA ARG A 589 -16.60 -15.76 27.04
C ARG A 589 -17.73 -16.77 26.79
N SER A 590 -18.48 -16.65 25.69
CA SER A 590 -19.68 -17.46 25.43
C SER A 590 -19.63 -18.34 24.17
N SER A 591 -18.44 -18.58 23.60
CA SER A 591 -18.25 -19.25 22.31
C SER A 591 -17.70 -20.68 22.38
N VAL A 592 -18.27 -21.53 23.24
CA VAL A 592 -18.14 -23.01 23.12
C VAL A 592 -19.49 -23.67 23.45
N SER A 593 -20.17 -24.15 22.41
CA SER A 593 -21.29 -25.12 22.40
C SER A 593 -22.57 -24.83 23.23
N PRO A 594 -23.77 -24.86 22.61
CA PRO A 594 -25.03 -24.74 23.33
C PRO A 594 -25.42 -26.06 24.03
N VAL A 595 -24.93 -26.28 25.25
CA VAL A 595 -25.37 -27.39 26.13
C VAL A 595 -25.81 -26.81 27.49
N PRO A 596 -27.04 -27.06 27.97
CA PRO A 596 -27.58 -26.42 29.17
C PRO A 596 -27.05 -27.03 30.49
N LEU A 597 -25.76 -26.82 30.79
CA LEU A 597 -25.12 -27.35 31.99
C LEU A 597 -25.09 -26.35 33.16
N ARG A 598 -26.04 -26.57 34.07
CA ARG A 598 -25.95 -26.40 35.54
C ARG A 598 -25.27 -25.12 36.09
N ARG A 599 -26.14 -24.24 36.60
CA ARG A 599 -25.97 -22.91 37.25
C ARG A 599 -24.98 -22.77 38.44
N GLN A 600 -23.82 -23.44 38.44
CA GLN A 600 -22.86 -23.43 39.58
C GLN A 600 -21.45 -22.91 39.25
N GLU A 601 -20.98 -22.90 38.00
CA GLU A 601 -19.62 -22.44 37.67
C GLU A 601 -19.46 -20.91 37.64
N SER A 602 -20.56 -20.17 37.59
CA SER A 602 -20.60 -18.69 37.52
C SER A 602 -19.96 -17.97 38.73
N LYS A 603 -19.56 -18.68 39.79
CA LYS A 603 -18.75 -18.13 40.90
C LYS A 603 -17.24 -18.14 40.67
N ARG A 604 -16.71 -18.81 39.65
CA ARG A 604 -15.25 -18.81 39.34
C ARG A 604 -14.84 -17.76 38.30
N LEU A 605 -15.78 -17.20 37.55
CA LEU A 605 -15.49 -16.51 36.29
C LEU A 605 -15.12 -15.02 36.43
N ASN A 606 -15.31 -14.38 37.59
CA ASN A 606 -14.87 -12.99 37.82
C ASN A 606 -13.44 -12.85 38.41
N ASN A 607 -12.82 -13.93 38.91
CA ASN A 607 -11.61 -13.84 39.76
C ASN A 607 -10.26 -13.77 38.99
N SER A 608 -10.23 -13.24 37.77
CA SER A 608 -8.99 -13.12 36.99
C SER A 608 -8.27 -11.80 37.25
N SER A 609 -7.34 -11.79 38.22
CA SER A 609 -6.46 -10.66 38.56
C SER A 609 -5.60 -10.17 37.38
N VAL A 610 -5.08 -8.95 37.45
CA VAL A 610 -4.20 -8.39 36.40
C VAL A 610 -2.93 -9.22 36.25
N GLY A 611 -2.28 -9.59 37.35
CA GLY A 611 -1.08 -10.43 37.34
C GLY A 611 -1.34 -11.81 36.76
N GLY A 612 -2.49 -12.42 37.09
CA GLY A 612 -2.93 -13.69 36.51
C GLY A 612 -3.21 -13.61 35.01
N GLN A 613 -3.93 -12.57 34.56
CA GLN A 613 -4.22 -12.32 33.14
C GLN A 613 -2.94 -12.06 32.34
N PHE A 614 -2.07 -11.16 32.82
CA PHE A 614 -0.80 -10.82 32.17
C PHE A 614 0.13 -12.04 32.08
N LYS A 615 0.28 -12.80 33.17
CA LYS A 615 1.07 -14.03 33.18
C LYS A 615 0.57 -15.04 32.15
N ALA A 616 -0.74 -15.18 31.96
CA ALA A 616 -1.31 -16.04 30.91
C ALA A 616 -1.02 -15.51 29.49
N GLN A 617 -1.19 -14.20 29.26
CA GLN A 617 -0.85 -13.56 27.99
C GLN A 617 0.64 -13.70 27.63
N LEU A 618 1.53 -13.47 28.58
CA LEU A 618 2.98 -13.57 28.39
C LEU A 618 3.41 -15.02 28.12
N LEU A 619 2.84 -16.00 28.81
CA LEU A 619 3.12 -17.42 28.55
C LEU A 619 2.65 -17.83 27.15
N HIS A 620 1.48 -17.34 26.69
CA HIS A 620 1.04 -17.56 25.31
C HIS A 620 1.96 -16.89 24.28
N LEU A 621 2.45 -15.67 24.54
CA LEU A 621 3.45 -15.02 23.70
C LEU A 621 4.76 -15.83 23.63
N MET A 622 5.25 -16.35 24.77
CA MET A 622 6.47 -17.18 24.79
C MET A 622 6.31 -18.49 24.02
N ASP A 623 5.12 -19.10 24.08
CA ASP A 623 4.77 -20.31 23.35
C ASP A 623 4.67 -20.06 21.84
N MET A 624 3.95 -19.01 21.42
CA MET A 624 3.88 -18.55 20.02
C MET A 624 5.27 -18.30 19.44
N LEU A 625 6.11 -17.51 20.13
CA LEU A 625 7.48 -17.24 19.69
C LEU A 625 8.35 -18.51 19.67
N GLY A 626 8.08 -19.48 20.56
CA GLY A 626 8.74 -20.78 20.61
C GLY A 626 8.56 -21.64 19.35
N HIS A 627 7.51 -21.39 18.57
CA HIS A 627 7.23 -22.04 17.28
C HIS A 627 7.78 -21.27 16.06
N THR A 628 8.44 -20.13 16.27
CA THR A 628 9.03 -19.29 15.19
C THR A 628 10.56 -19.34 15.19
N ALA A 629 11.18 -18.95 14.07
CA ALA A 629 12.60 -18.60 14.04
C ALA A 629 12.81 -17.12 14.46
N PRO A 630 13.51 -16.83 15.58
CA PRO A 630 13.66 -15.47 16.09
C PRO A 630 14.89 -14.74 15.50
N HIS A 631 14.68 -13.48 15.17
CA HIS A 631 15.69 -12.50 14.74
C HIS A 631 15.72 -11.38 15.79
N TYR A 632 16.91 -10.90 16.19
CA TYR A 632 17.04 -10.00 17.36
C TYR A 632 17.56 -8.62 16.99
N VAL A 633 16.88 -7.58 17.47
CA VAL A 633 17.32 -6.18 17.42
C VAL A 633 17.47 -5.63 18.84
N ARG A 634 18.67 -5.16 19.19
CA ARG A 634 18.97 -4.50 20.47
C ARG A 634 19.17 -3.00 20.21
N CYS A 635 18.20 -2.20 20.65
CA CYS A 635 18.17 -0.75 20.53
C CYS A 635 18.86 -0.10 21.73
N LEU A 636 19.87 0.75 21.49
CA LEU A 636 20.73 1.38 22.50
C LEU A 636 20.52 2.90 22.53
N LYS A 637 20.35 3.47 23.73
CA LYS A 637 20.27 4.91 23.99
C LYS A 637 21.67 5.45 24.29
N PRO A 638 22.28 6.34 23.46
CA PRO A 638 23.68 6.73 23.65
C PRO A 638 23.92 7.72 24.80
N ASN A 639 22.93 8.55 25.14
CA ASN A 639 22.97 9.53 26.23
C ASN A 639 21.56 9.77 26.79
N ASP A 640 21.43 10.23 28.03
CA ASP A 640 20.13 10.53 28.64
C ASP A 640 19.58 11.93 28.37
N THR A 641 20.42 12.86 27.91
CA THR A 641 20.03 14.23 27.54
C THR A 641 19.27 14.32 26.22
N ALA A 642 19.12 13.21 25.49
CA ALA A 642 18.53 13.13 24.15
C ALA A 642 19.22 14.02 23.10
N ALA A 643 20.53 14.25 23.28
CA ALA A 643 21.34 15.07 22.38
C ALA A 643 21.88 14.25 21.20
N ALA A 644 21.78 14.77 19.98
CA ALA A 644 22.42 14.17 18.81
C ALA A 644 23.96 14.24 18.90
N GLY A 645 24.65 13.25 18.34
CA GLY A 645 26.12 13.19 18.29
C GLY A 645 26.84 12.92 19.63
N LEU A 646 26.13 12.88 20.76
CA LEU A 646 26.70 12.58 22.08
C LEU A 646 26.53 11.10 22.45
N MET A 647 27.60 10.45 22.92
CA MET A 647 27.55 9.09 23.47
C MET A 647 28.33 9.00 24.79
N THR A 648 27.71 8.40 25.82
CA THR A 648 28.28 8.31 27.17
C THR A 648 28.68 6.86 27.50
N LYS A 649 29.97 6.62 27.72
CA LYS A 649 30.54 5.28 27.96
C LYS A 649 29.81 4.50 29.07
N THR A 650 29.58 5.12 30.22
CA THR A 650 28.87 4.51 31.35
C THR A 650 27.49 3.98 30.93
N ARG A 651 26.73 4.79 30.20
CA ARG A 651 25.34 4.49 29.83
C ARG A 651 25.22 3.42 28.76
N VAL A 652 26.17 3.39 27.82
CA VAL A 652 26.24 2.32 26.81
C VAL A 652 26.74 1.01 27.44
N ALA A 653 27.76 1.06 28.32
CA ALA A 653 28.27 -0.13 29.01
C ALA A 653 27.21 -0.82 29.87
N GLU A 654 26.40 -0.06 30.62
CA GLU A 654 25.21 -0.58 31.33
C GLU A 654 24.30 -1.38 30.38
N GLN A 655 23.86 -0.76 29.26
CA GLN A 655 22.97 -1.41 28.31
C GLN A 655 23.60 -2.63 27.61
N LEU A 656 24.92 -2.61 27.34
CA LEU A 656 25.63 -3.75 26.76
C LEU A 656 25.63 -4.97 27.72
N ARG A 657 25.82 -4.73 29.02
CA ARG A 657 25.71 -5.76 30.07
C ARG A 657 24.29 -6.30 30.16
N CYS A 658 23.30 -5.43 30.33
CA CYS A 658 21.91 -5.84 30.50
C CYS A 658 21.37 -6.61 29.28
N ASN A 659 21.69 -6.19 28.05
CA ASN A 659 21.27 -6.90 26.84
C ASN A 659 22.07 -8.19 26.55
N GLY A 660 23.07 -8.54 27.37
CA GLY A 660 23.90 -9.74 27.22
C GLY A 660 24.79 -9.72 25.96
N VAL A 661 25.16 -8.54 25.47
CA VAL A 661 25.83 -8.38 24.16
C VAL A 661 27.21 -9.01 24.16
N LEU A 662 27.98 -8.83 25.23
CA LEU A 662 29.34 -9.39 25.35
C LEU A 662 29.33 -10.93 25.23
N GLN A 663 28.42 -11.60 25.94
CA GLN A 663 28.24 -13.05 25.91
C GLN A 663 27.72 -13.52 24.55
N ALA A 664 26.85 -12.74 23.90
CA ALA A 664 26.38 -13.04 22.54
C ALA A 664 27.52 -12.99 21.51
N VAL A 665 28.43 -12.01 21.57
CA VAL A 665 29.62 -11.98 20.70
C VAL A 665 30.52 -13.20 20.98
N GLN A 666 30.73 -13.58 22.25
CA GLN A 666 31.54 -14.73 22.62
C GLN A 666 30.99 -16.04 22.00
N VAL A 667 29.69 -16.29 22.10
CA VAL A 667 29.05 -17.49 21.51
C VAL A 667 29.06 -17.42 19.99
N ALA A 668 28.77 -16.27 19.38
CA ALA A 668 28.80 -16.10 17.93
C ALA A 668 30.22 -16.31 17.33
N ARG A 669 31.30 -15.95 18.05
CA ARG A 669 32.68 -16.23 17.65
C ARG A 669 33.10 -17.69 17.84
N ALA A 670 32.58 -18.37 18.86
CA ALA A 670 32.95 -19.75 19.18
C ALA A 670 32.15 -20.80 18.38
N GLY A 671 30.91 -20.49 18.01
CA GLY A 671 29.95 -21.42 17.44
C GLY A 671 29.96 -21.60 15.92
N PHE A 672 28.92 -22.28 15.45
CA PHE A 672 28.63 -22.63 14.07
C PHE A 672 27.18 -22.22 13.74
N PRO A 673 26.94 -20.96 13.36
CA PRO A 673 25.59 -20.40 13.25
C PRO A 673 24.79 -20.97 12.07
N VAL A 674 25.44 -21.58 11.08
CA VAL A 674 24.77 -22.19 9.93
C VAL A 674 24.79 -23.71 10.07
N ARG A 675 23.61 -24.32 9.94
CA ARG A 675 23.38 -25.75 10.15
C ARG A 675 22.51 -26.27 9.00
N MET A 676 22.89 -27.37 8.36
CA MET A 676 22.13 -28.02 7.27
C MET A 676 22.09 -29.53 7.51
N LEU A 677 21.01 -30.21 7.09
CA LEU A 677 20.98 -31.68 7.10
C LEU A 677 22.03 -32.24 6.11
N HIS A 678 22.59 -33.42 6.38
CA HIS A 678 23.58 -34.04 5.46
C HIS A 678 23.06 -34.13 4.01
N ALA A 679 21.81 -34.55 3.82
CA ALA A 679 21.17 -34.64 2.51
C ALA A 679 20.95 -33.27 1.85
N GLU A 680 20.59 -32.25 2.63
CA GLU A 680 20.41 -30.87 2.14
C GLU A 680 21.76 -30.29 1.67
N PHE A 681 22.82 -30.43 2.49
CA PHE A 681 24.16 -29.96 2.17
C PHE A 681 24.68 -30.61 0.88
N VAL A 682 24.49 -31.92 0.71
CA VAL A 682 24.83 -32.65 -0.54
C VAL A 682 24.02 -32.10 -1.71
N ALA A 683 22.70 -32.01 -1.60
CA ALA A 683 21.85 -31.50 -2.68
C ALA A 683 22.18 -30.04 -3.07
N ARG A 684 22.54 -29.20 -2.10
CA ARG A 684 22.88 -27.79 -2.28
C ARG A 684 24.26 -27.59 -2.93
N TYR A 685 25.28 -28.32 -2.50
CA TYR A 685 26.68 -28.07 -2.90
C TYR A 685 27.28 -29.08 -3.89
N ALA A 686 26.56 -30.14 -4.28
CA ALA A 686 26.99 -31.03 -5.37
C ALA A 686 27.18 -30.30 -6.73
N VAL A 687 26.60 -29.11 -6.91
CA VAL A 687 26.83 -28.23 -8.07
C VAL A 687 28.18 -27.50 -8.03
N VAL A 688 28.73 -27.24 -6.84
CA VAL A 688 30.08 -26.71 -6.63
C VAL A 688 31.10 -27.83 -6.83
N ALA A 689 30.83 -29.01 -6.25
CA ALA A 689 31.72 -30.16 -6.23
C ALA A 689 31.84 -30.93 -7.58
N ARG A 690 31.49 -30.33 -8.73
CA ARG A 690 31.69 -30.95 -10.06
C ARG A 690 32.31 -30.00 -11.08
N ALA A 691 33.52 -30.33 -11.54
CA ALA A 691 33.75 -30.86 -12.90
C ALA A 691 35.24 -31.02 -13.28
N THR A 692 35.97 -31.92 -12.62
CA THR A 692 37.24 -32.46 -13.14
C THR A 692 37.07 -33.91 -13.58
N ASP A 693 36.70 -34.81 -12.66
CA ASP A 693 36.45 -36.22 -12.98
C ASP A 693 34.95 -36.52 -13.21
N ARG A 694 34.65 -37.41 -14.17
CA ARG A 694 33.29 -37.90 -14.48
C ARG A 694 32.89 -39.14 -13.69
N ARG A 695 33.82 -39.81 -13.01
CA ARG A 695 33.58 -41.11 -12.36
C ARG A 695 33.17 -41.03 -10.88
N ALA A 696 33.41 -39.91 -10.21
CA ALA A 696 33.01 -39.73 -8.81
C ALA A 696 31.48 -39.68 -8.65
N ALA A 697 30.95 -40.50 -7.73
CA ALA A 697 29.54 -40.53 -7.36
C ALA A 697 29.28 -39.62 -6.15
N LEU A 698 28.92 -38.36 -6.40
CA LEU A 698 28.64 -37.35 -5.36
C LEU A 698 27.27 -37.55 -4.68
N GLY A 699 26.97 -38.77 -4.26
CA GLY A 699 25.84 -39.10 -3.38
C GLY A 699 26.21 -39.14 -1.90
N SER A 700 27.50 -39.08 -1.56
CA SER A 700 28.00 -39.13 -0.18
C SER A 700 28.42 -37.75 0.32
N LEU A 701 28.06 -37.43 1.57
CA LEU A 701 28.45 -36.21 2.27
C LEU A 701 29.97 -35.96 2.20
N TYR A 702 30.75 -36.96 2.59
CA TYR A 702 32.20 -36.86 2.69
C TYR A 702 32.85 -36.53 1.34
N ALA A 703 32.29 -37.02 0.22
CA ALA A 703 32.78 -36.70 -1.13
C ALA A 703 32.48 -35.24 -1.54
N VAL A 704 31.35 -34.68 -1.11
CA VAL A 704 31.04 -33.25 -1.35
C VAL A 704 31.92 -32.36 -0.46
N VAL A 705 32.13 -32.73 0.80
CA VAL A 705 33.00 -32.00 1.74
C VAL A 705 34.46 -32.02 1.24
N ASP A 706 35.00 -33.18 0.90
CA ASP A 706 36.35 -33.35 0.34
C ASP A 706 36.60 -32.46 -0.89
N HIS A 707 35.68 -32.44 -1.85
CA HIS A 707 35.81 -31.60 -3.05
C HIS A 707 35.60 -30.08 -2.78
N VAL A 708 34.91 -29.73 -1.70
CA VAL A 708 34.70 -28.33 -1.27
C VAL A 708 35.92 -27.78 -0.52
N LEU A 709 36.59 -28.61 0.29
CA LEU A 709 37.65 -28.16 1.21
C LEU A 709 38.83 -27.43 0.53
N PRO A 710 39.35 -27.85 -0.64
CA PRO A 710 40.38 -27.10 -1.37
C PRO A 710 39.95 -25.72 -1.88
N LEU A 711 38.65 -25.44 -1.96
CA LEU A 711 38.09 -24.17 -2.45
C LEU A 711 37.92 -23.12 -1.33
N LEU A 712 38.19 -23.52 -0.07
CA LEU A 712 38.03 -22.73 1.14
C LEU A 712 39.38 -22.23 1.68
N PRO A 713 39.48 -20.95 2.08
CA PRO A 713 40.73 -20.40 2.61
C PRO A 713 41.10 -21.03 3.96
N GLY A 714 42.39 -21.30 4.15
CA GLY A 714 42.93 -21.81 5.41
C GLY A 714 44.16 -22.70 5.20
N THR A 715 45.14 -22.57 6.09
CA THR A 715 46.28 -23.49 6.19
C THR A 715 45.79 -24.86 6.62
N ALA A 716 45.88 -25.85 5.73
CA ALA A 716 45.53 -27.23 6.07
C ALA A 716 46.49 -27.76 7.15
N PRO A 717 46.00 -28.38 8.24
CA PRO A 717 46.84 -29.17 9.12
C PRO A 717 47.48 -30.32 8.33
N GLN A 718 48.71 -30.72 8.67
CA GLN A 718 49.40 -31.85 8.04
C GLN A 718 48.87 -33.21 8.57
N THR A 719 47.54 -33.38 8.60
CA THR A 719 46.84 -34.52 9.18
C THR A 719 45.96 -35.20 8.13
N ALA A 720 46.03 -36.52 8.02
CA ALA A 720 45.20 -37.29 7.08
C ALA A 720 43.70 -37.34 7.45
N ASP A 721 43.32 -36.90 8.66
CA ASP A 721 41.92 -36.82 9.09
C ASP A 721 41.19 -35.66 8.41
N LEU A 722 40.18 -36.01 7.59
CA LEU A 722 39.27 -35.09 6.92
C LEU A 722 38.45 -34.26 7.92
N THR A 723 38.22 -34.76 9.14
CA THR A 723 37.46 -34.09 10.20
C THR A 723 38.24 -32.90 10.78
N ALA A 724 39.51 -33.10 11.13
CA ALA A 724 40.43 -32.04 11.53
C ALA A 724 40.66 -31.00 10.42
N GLN A 725 40.81 -31.44 9.17
CA GLN A 725 40.91 -30.52 8.02
C GLN A 725 39.62 -29.71 7.81
N SER A 726 38.46 -30.33 8.02
CA SER A 726 37.16 -29.65 7.98
C SER A 726 37.08 -28.58 9.06
N PHE A 727 37.40 -28.93 10.30
CA PHE A 727 37.31 -28.05 11.46
C PHE A 727 38.22 -26.82 11.32
N ALA A 728 39.45 -27.02 10.82
CA ALA A 728 40.39 -25.94 10.52
C ALA A 728 39.87 -24.94 9.47
N ARG A 729 38.98 -25.38 8.55
CA ARG A 729 38.30 -24.54 7.55
C ARG A 729 36.89 -24.11 7.96
N GLY A 730 36.51 -24.31 9.23
CA GLY A 730 35.22 -23.89 9.78
C GLY A 730 34.02 -24.76 9.40
N ILE A 731 34.25 -26.02 9.01
CA ILE A 731 33.21 -27.05 8.82
C ILE A 731 33.33 -28.08 9.96
N GLN A 732 32.23 -28.43 10.61
CA GLN A 732 32.18 -29.56 11.53
C GLN A 732 31.03 -30.49 11.15
N LEU A 733 31.27 -31.80 11.24
CA LEU A 733 30.28 -32.82 10.88
C LEU A 733 29.69 -33.39 12.18
N GLY A 734 28.39 -33.18 12.37
CA GLY A 734 27.60 -33.85 13.40
C GLY A 734 26.96 -35.13 12.87
N PHE A 735 26.31 -35.90 13.75
CA PHE A 735 25.68 -37.17 13.40
C PHE A 735 24.59 -37.08 12.31
N THR A 736 23.87 -35.96 12.21
CA THR A 736 22.81 -35.75 11.20
C THR A 736 22.96 -34.45 10.38
N LYS A 737 23.76 -33.50 10.88
CA LYS A 737 23.92 -32.16 10.31
C LYS A 737 25.37 -31.79 10.00
N VAL A 738 25.53 -30.88 9.03
CA VAL A 738 26.76 -30.14 8.77
C VAL A 738 26.65 -28.78 9.46
N PHE A 739 27.68 -28.43 10.21
CA PHE A 739 27.81 -27.18 10.95
C PHE A 739 28.88 -26.32 10.27
N LEU A 740 28.56 -25.06 9.97
CA LEU A 740 29.43 -24.14 9.24
C LEU A 740 29.59 -22.82 10.02
N ARG A 741 30.82 -22.30 10.04
CA ARG A 741 31.09 -20.91 10.40
C ARG A 741 30.63 -19.98 9.27
N ALA A 742 30.20 -18.77 9.62
CA ALA A 742 29.60 -17.84 8.64
C ALA A 742 30.51 -17.55 7.41
N PRO A 743 31.82 -17.26 7.54
CA PRO A 743 32.68 -17.01 6.37
C PRO A 743 32.80 -18.23 5.45
N THR A 744 32.82 -19.44 6.03
CA THR A 744 32.86 -20.71 5.29
C THR A 744 31.58 -20.93 4.49
N PHE A 745 30.42 -20.65 5.09
CA PHE A 745 29.13 -20.72 4.42
C PHE A 745 28.97 -19.68 3.31
N GLU A 746 29.30 -18.41 3.57
CA GLU A 746 29.17 -17.34 2.58
C GLU A 746 30.08 -17.57 1.36
N ARG A 747 31.30 -18.08 1.59
CA ARG A 747 32.20 -18.52 0.52
C ARG A 747 31.64 -19.68 -0.30
N LEU A 748 31.07 -20.69 0.37
CA LEU A 748 30.40 -21.83 -0.28
C LEU A 748 29.22 -21.38 -1.15
N GLU A 749 28.40 -20.47 -0.64
CA GLU A 749 27.20 -19.99 -1.33
C GLU A 749 27.57 -19.08 -2.52
N THR A 750 28.65 -18.29 -2.42
CA THR A 750 29.21 -17.54 -3.56
C THR A 750 29.65 -18.47 -4.69
N LEU A 751 30.38 -19.55 -4.37
CA LEU A 751 30.77 -20.57 -5.35
C LEU A 751 29.54 -21.25 -5.97
N ARG A 752 28.51 -21.52 -5.16
CA ARG A 752 27.24 -22.12 -5.63
C ARG A 752 26.51 -21.21 -6.60
N VAL A 753 26.37 -19.92 -6.30
CA VAL A 753 25.74 -18.93 -7.19
C VAL A 753 26.49 -18.85 -8.52
N LYS A 754 27.82 -18.73 -8.50
CA LYS A 754 28.68 -18.68 -9.69
C LYS A 754 28.51 -19.92 -10.59
N HIS A 755 28.53 -21.12 -10.01
CA HIS A 755 28.31 -22.36 -10.77
C HIS A 755 26.88 -22.43 -11.35
N VAL A 756 25.86 -22.06 -10.57
CA VAL A 756 24.46 -22.04 -11.04
C VAL A 756 24.26 -21.04 -12.17
N ALA A 757 24.82 -19.83 -12.09
CA ALA A 757 24.74 -18.82 -13.14
C ALA A 757 25.39 -19.32 -14.45
N ALA A 758 26.58 -19.93 -14.37
CA ALA A 758 27.23 -20.53 -15.54
C ALA A 758 26.42 -21.68 -16.18
N HIS A 759 25.68 -22.44 -15.38
CA HIS A 759 24.75 -23.46 -15.89
C HIS A 759 23.48 -22.83 -16.50
N GLN A 760 22.90 -21.81 -15.87
CA GLN A 760 21.73 -21.08 -16.36
C GLN A 760 22.03 -20.41 -17.71
N GLN A 761 23.19 -19.77 -17.87
CA GLN A 761 23.63 -19.17 -19.14
C GLN A 761 23.68 -20.23 -20.26
N ARG A 762 24.37 -21.35 -20.04
CA ARG A 762 24.50 -22.45 -21.02
C ARG A 762 23.14 -23.07 -21.40
N ILE A 763 22.19 -23.12 -20.47
CA ILE A 763 20.81 -23.55 -20.74
C ILE A 763 20.06 -22.49 -21.55
N GLY A 764 20.16 -21.22 -21.15
CA GLY A 764 19.54 -20.07 -21.82
C GLY A 764 19.98 -19.93 -23.28
N GLU A 765 21.28 -19.95 -23.55
CA GLU A 765 21.85 -19.94 -24.90
C GLU A 765 21.30 -21.07 -25.78
N ARG A 766 21.20 -22.28 -25.21
CA ARG A 766 20.72 -23.48 -25.92
C ARG A 766 19.22 -23.44 -26.18
N LEU A 767 18.43 -22.88 -25.25
CA LEU A 767 16.99 -22.63 -25.41
C LEU A 767 16.71 -21.51 -26.42
N LEU A 768 17.44 -20.39 -26.34
CA LEU A 768 17.40 -19.31 -27.33
C LEU A 768 17.72 -19.86 -28.73
N GLY A 769 18.83 -20.59 -28.87
CA GLY A 769 19.19 -21.27 -30.12
C GLY A 769 18.09 -22.19 -30.66
N PHE A 770 17.43 -22.95 -29.78
CA PHE A 770 16.27 -23.77 -30.14
C PHE A 770 15.08 -22.91 -30.62
N PHE A 771 14.69 -21.86 -29.88
CA PHE A 771 13.59 -20.98 -30.26
C PHE A 771 13.85 -20.24 -31.57
N HIS A 772 15.06 -19.73 -31.78
CA HIS A 772 15.49 -19.10 -33.03
C HIS A 772 15.45 -20.09 -34.20
N ARG A 773 15.99 -21.31 -34.03
CA ARG A 773 15.93 -22.38 -35.05
C ARG A 773 14.49 -22.79 -35.36
N ALA A 774 13.63 -22.93 -34.35
CA ALA A 774 12.21 -23.25 -34.53
C ALA A 774 11.41 -22.11 -35.19
N ARG A 775 11.74 -20.84 -34.95
CA ARG A 775 11.16 -19.68 -35.65
C ARG A 775 11.63 -19.63 -37.10
N PHE A 776 12.93 -19.82 -37.36
CA PHE A 776 13.50 -19.87 -38.71
C PHE A 776 12.89 -21.00 -39.56
N LEU A 777 12.78 -22.22 -39.02
CA LEU A 777 12.19 -23.35 -39.74
C LEU A 777 10.69 -23.13 -40.05
N ARG A 778 9.93 -22.49 -39.15
CA ARG A 778 8.54 -22.07 -39.41
C ARG A 778 8.45 -21.03 -40.54
N LEU A 779 9.31 -20.01 -40.52
CA LEU A 779 9.40 -18.99 -41.58
C LEU A 779 9.78 -19.62 -42.94
N ARG A 780 10.82 -20.47 -42.98
CA ARG A 780 11.26 -21.18 -44.19
C ARG A 780 10.13 -22.02 -44.80
N ARG A 781 9.38 -22.77 -43.97
CA ARG A 781 8.20 -23.53 -44.43
C ARG A 781 7.13 -22.63 -45.05
N ALA A 782 6.80 -21.50 -44.40
CA ALA A 782 5.81 -20.54 -44.92
C ALA A 782 6.24 -19.93 -46.27
N VAL A 783 7.51 -19.52 -46.40
CA VAL A 783 8.07 -18.97 -47.65
C VAL A 783 8.01 -19.99 -48.78
N VAL A 784 8.37 -21.26 -48.55
CA VAL A 784 8.30 -22.33 -49.56
C VAL A 784 6.85 -22.59 -50.00
N VAL A 785 5.87 -22.56 -49.09
CA VAL A 785 4.44 -22.67 -49.44
C VAL A 785 3.98 -21.49 -50.30
N LEU A 786 4.39 -20.26 -49.95
CA LEU A 786 4.07 -19.07 -50.73
C LEU A 786 4.69 -19.12 -52.14
N GLN A 787 5.97 -19.51 -52.25
CA GLN A 787 6.66 -19.70 -53.53
C GLN A 787 5.96 -20.77 -54.40
N ARG A 788 5.54 -21.91 -53.81
CA ARG A 788 4.79 -22.96 -54.52
C ARG A 788 3.44 -22.45 -55.03
N ARG A 789 2.69 -21.69 -54.22
CA ARG A 789 1.42 -21.06 -54.62
C ARG A 789 1.63 -20.03 -55.75
N LEU A 790 2.66 -19.20 -55.66
CA LEU A 790 2.92 -18.12 -56.63
C LEU A 790 3.43 -18.66 -57.98
N ARG A 791 4.28 -19.69 -57.97
CA ARG A 791 4.66 -20.45 -59.18
C ARG A 791 3.44 -21.09 -59.85
N ARG A 792 2.53 -21.73 -59.08
CA ARG A 792 1.27 -22.31 -59.60
C ARG A 792 0.35 -21.23 -60.20
N ARG A 793 0.28 -20.03 -59.61
CA ARG A 793 -0.51 -18.90 -60.16
C ARG A 793 0.06 -18.41 -61.50
N ARG A 794 1.39 -18.26 -61.62
CA ARG A 794 2.05 -17.88 -62.89
C ARG A 794 1.79 -18.91 -64.00
N ALA A 795 1.97 -20.20 -63.70
CA ALA A 795 1.70 -21.27 -64.67
C ALA A 795 0.23 -21.31 -65.15
N ARG A 796 -0.73 -21.14 -64.23
CA ARG A 796 -2.16 -21.01 -64.58
C ARG A 796 -2.46 -19.79 -65.47
N HIS A 797 -1.81 -18.65 -65.20
CA HIS A 797 -2.00 -17.45 -66.02
C HIS A 797 -1.44 -17.63 -67.44
N ALA A 798 -0.27 -18.28 -67.58
CA ALA A 798 0.30 -18.59 -68.89
C ALA A 798 -0.63 -19.53 -69.70
N LEU A 799 -1.17 -20.56 -69.06
CA LEU A 799 -2.14 -21.47 -69.67
C LEU A 799 -3.46 -20.76 -70.06
N ALA A 800 -3.95 -19.83 -69.25
CA ALA A 800 -5.11 -19.02 -69.59
C ALA A 800 -4.85 -18.16 -70.84
N THR A 801 -3.68 -17.54 -70.96
CA THR A 801 -3.32 -16.73 -72.13
C THR A 801 -3.15 -17.58 -73.41
N THR A 802 -2.61 -18.80 -73.33
CA THR A 802 -2.50 -19.68 -74.51
C THR A 802 -3.86 -20.22 -74.94
N LEU A 803 -4.74 -20.60 -74.00
CA LEU A 803 -6.12 -20.99 -74.30
C LEU A 803 -6.92 -19.84 -74.93
N GLN A 804 -6.78 -18.61 -74.43
CA GLN A 804 -7.41 -17.42 -75.02
C GLN A 804 -6.90 -17.14 -76.45
N ALA A 805 -5.59 -17.28 -76.70
CA ALA A 805 -5.03 -17.13 -78.03
C ALA A 805 -5.56 -18.21 -79.00
N PHE A 806 -5.63 -19.47 -78.56
CA PHE A 806 -6.17 -20.58 -79.35
C PHE A 806 -7.66 -20.39 -79.66
N ALA A 807 -8.47 -20.00 -78.66
CA ALA A 807 -9.90 -19.73 -78.85
C ALA A 807 -10.16 -18.59 -79.83
N ARG A 808 -9.41 -17.48 -79.74
CA ARG A 808 -9.47 -16.36 -80.72
C ARG A 808 -9.13 -16.83 -82.13
N MET A 809 -8.06 -17.62 -82.28
CA MET A 809 -7.63 -18.18 -83.56
C MET A 809 -8.66 -19.16 -84.16
N ALA A 810 -9.30 -19.99 -83.33
CA ALA A 810 -10.38 -20.88 -83.75
C ALA A 810 -11.63 -20.10 -84.20
N LEU A 811 -12.09 -19.12 -83.40
CA LEU A 811 -13.23 -18.25 -83.74
C LEU A 811 -13.01 -17.49 -85.06
N ALA A 812 -11.83 -16.91 -85.26
CA ALA A 812 -11.47 -16.24 -86.51
C ALA A 812 -11.51 -17.21 -87.71
N ARG A 813 -10.94 -18.42 -87.56
CA ARG A 813 -10.97 -19.46 -88.60
C ARG A 813 -12.40 -19.93 -88.92
N VAL A 814 -13.28 -20.04 -87.93
CA VAL A 814 -14.69 -20.43 -88.15
C VAL A 814 -15.44 -19.33 -88.90
N ARG A 815 -15.37 -18.06 -88.45
CA ARG A 815 -16.00 -16.93 -89.13
C ARG A 815 -15.54 -16.78 -90.58
N PHE A 816 -14.23 -16.84 -90.82
CA PHE A 816 -13.67 -16.78 -92.16
C PHE A 816 -14.13 -17.96 -93.05
N ARG A 817 -14.20 -19.17 -92.51
CA ARG A 817 -14.76 -20.35 -93.24
C ARG A 817 -16.25 -20.17 -93.55
N GLN A 818 -17.05 -19.66 -92.63
CA GLN A 818 -18.47 -19.38 -92.86
C GLN A 818 -18.65 -18.34 -93.97
N GLN A 819 -17.99 -17.18 -93.87
CA GLN A 819 -18.02 -16.14 -94.90
C GLN A 819 -17.56 -16.66 -96.27
N ARG A 820 -16.41 -17.35 -96.32
CA ARG A 820 -15.88 -17.93 -97.56
C ARG A 820 -16.85 -18.96 -98.17
N ASN A 821 -17.45 -19.83 -97.36
CA ASN A 821 -18.39 -20.84 -97.83
C ASN A 821 -19.70 -20.21 -98.32
N ALA A 822 -20.20 -19.16 -97.65
CA ALA A 822 -21.37 -18.39 -98.09
C ALA A 822 -21.08 -17.67 -99.42
N ILE A 823 -19.90 -17.06 -99.58
CA ILE A 823 -19.46 -16.44 -100.85
C ILE A 823 -19.35 -17.50 -101.96
N ILE A 824 -18.79 -18.68 -101.68
CA ILE A 824 -18.72 -19.80 -102.66
C ILE A 824 -20.12 -20.28 -103.04
N TYR A 825 -21.06 -20.37 -102.08
CA TYR A 825 -22.45 -20.73 -102.35
C TYR A 825 -23.14 -19.66 -103.21
N LEU A 826 -23.00 -18.38 -102.88
CA LEU A 826 -23.56 -17.27 -103.65
C LEU A 826 -22.98 -17.23 -105.08
N GLN A 827 -21.66 -17.41 -105.23
CA GLN A 827 -21.01 -17.51 -106.54
C GLN A 827 -21.50 -18.72 -107.35
N ARG A 828 -21.76 -19.86 -106.71
CA ARG A 828 -22.38 -21.03 -107.37
C ARG A 828 -23.81 -20.72 -107.82
N ALA A 829 -24.63 -20.13 -106.96
CA ALA A 829 -26.01 -19.77 -107.25
C ALA A 829 -26.12 -18.69 -108.36
N VAL A 830 -25.25 -17.68 -108.34
CA VAL A 830 -25.16 -16.65 -109.38
C VAL A 830 -24.69 -17.25 -110.71
N ARG A 831 -23.64 -18.10 -110.71
CA ARG A 831 -23.20 -18.80 -111.94
C ARG A 831 -24.28 -19.74 -112.48
N ALA A 832 -25.04 -20.42 -111.61
CA ALA A 832 -26.17 -21.26 -112.01
C ALA A 832 -27.31 -20.43 -112.62
N ARG A 833 -27.71 -19.31 -111.99
CA ARG A 833 -28.70 -18.37 -112.55
C ARG A 833 -28.22 -17.74 -113.85
N GLN A 834 -26.96 -17.35 -113.97
CA GLN A 834 -26.39 -16.83 -115.21
C GLN A 834 -26.37 -17.91 -116.32
N ALA A 835 -26.03 -19.16 -115.98
CA ALA A 835 -26.13 -20.28 -116.93
C ALA A 835 -27.58 -20.54 -117.35
N GLN A 836 -28.55 -20.53 -116.42
CA GLN A 836 -29.98 -20.71 -116.71
C GLN A 836 -30.58 -19.55 -117.51
N ALA A 837 -30.20 -18.31 -117.21
CA ALA A 837 -30.61 -17.13 -117.98
C ALA A 837 -30.02 -17.15 -119.40
N LYS A 838 -28.74 -17.50 -119.52
CA LYS A 838 -28.09 -17.68 -120.84
C LYS A 838 -28.66 -18.88 -121.61
N LEU A 839 -29.11 -19.93 -120.92
CA LEU A 839 -29.81 -21.06 -121.53
C LEU A 839 -31.23 -20.69 -121.99
N ARG A 840 -31.98 -19.89 -121.20
CA ARG A 840 -33.27 -19.31 -121.63
C ARG A 840 -33.12 -18.41 -122.85
N TRP A 841 -32.07 -17.58 -122.87
CA TRP A 841 -31.74 -16.70 -124.00
C TRP A 841 -31.33 -17.48 -125.26
N VAL A 842 -30.63 -18.61 -125.11
CA VAL A 842 -30.18 -19.46 -126.24
C VAL A 842 -31.25 -20.45 -126.74
N LEU A 843 -32.15 -20.94 -125.88
CA LEU A 843 -33.17 -21.94 -126.23
C LEU A 843 -34.60 -21.37 -126.30
N GLY A 844 -34.74 -20.06 -126.44
CA GLY A 844 -36.04 -19.38 -126.58
C GLY A 844 -35.94 -17.90 -126.95
N GLY A 845 -34.83 -17.47 -127.56
CA GLY A 845 -34.63 -16.06 -127.91
C GLY A 845 -35.31 -15.69 -129.24
N SER A 846 -35.97 -14.53 -129.36
CA SER A 846 -36.40 -13.59 -128.30
C SER A 846 -37.33 -12.53 -128.91
N ASP A 847 -38.61 -12.54 -128.54
CA ASP A 847 -39.56 -11.46 -128.87
C ASP A 847 -39.67 -10.45 -127.72
N SER A 848 -39.98 -9.20 -128.06
CA SER A 848 -39.40 -8.03 -127.38
C SER A 848 -40.40 -7.07 -126.71
N ASP A 849 -39.98 -6.60 -125.53
CA ASP A 849 -40.17 -5.27 -124.94
C ASP A 849 -41.56 -4.60 -125.07
N SER A 850 -42.32 -4.63 -123.96
CA SER A 850 -43.35 -3.63 -123.64
C SER A 850 -43.30 -3.32 -122.14
N ASP A 851 -42.67 -2.21 -121.79
CA ASP A 851 -42.75 -1.56 -120.47
C ASP A 851 -43.96 -0.58 -120.43
N GLU A 852 -44.17 0.04 -119.26
CA GLU A 852 -45.14 1.12 -118.95
C GLU A 852 -46.63 0.73 -118.81
N ALA A 853 -47.46 1.40 -117.99
CA ALA A 853 -47.34 1.88 -116.60
C ALA A 853 -48.67 2.56 -116.17
N ASP A 854 -49.55 1.84 -115.46
CA ASP A 854 -50.84 2.31 -114.90
C ASP A 854 -51.15 1.36 -113.70
N SER A 855 -51.36 1.77 -112.44
CA SER A 855 -52.41 2.60 -111.77
C SER A 855 -53.64 1.80 -111.30
N GLY A 856 -54.27 2.22 -110.18
CA GLY A 856 -55.32 1.49 -109.42
C GLY A 856 -54.74 0.63 -108.28
N ASP A 857 -55.18 0.65 -107.01
CA ASP A 857 -56.48 0.98 -106.37
C ASP A 857 -57.59 -0.05 -106.74
N GLU A 858 -58.43 -0.60 -105.85
CA GLU A 858 -58.73 -0.44 -104.40
C GLU A 858 -58.79 -1.87 -103.74
N GLU A 859 -58.83 -2.14 -102.42
CA GLU A 859 -59.01 -1.31 -101.20
C GLU A 859 -58.19 -1.86 -99.96
N VAL A 860 -58.84 -2.22 -98.83
CA VAL A 860 -58.31 -2.62 -97.49
C VAL A 860 -58.97 -3.95 -96.99
N GLU A 861 -58.64 -4.65 -95.88
CA GLU A 861 -57.77 -4.45 -94.69
C GLU A 861 -56.87 -5.70 -94.46
N ASP A 862 -55.59 -5.52 -94.05
CA ASP A 862 -54.64 -6.62 -93.76
C ASP A 862 -54.60 -6.99 -92.27
N ASP A 863 -55.18 -8.14 -91.91
CA ASP A 863 -55.04 -8.82 -90.60
C ASP A 863 -54.77 -10.33 -90.80
N ASP A 864 -53.84 -10.88 -90.00
CA ASP A 864 -53.61 -12.29 -89.61
C ASP A 864 -53.53 -13.48 -90.63
N ASP A 865 -52.76 -14.49 -90.18
CA ASP A 865 -52.89 -15.95 -90.43
C ASP A 865 -52.76 -16.58 -91.85
N ASP A 866 -52.12 -17.76 -92.06
CA ASP A 866 -51.21 -18.55 -91.19
C ASP A 866 -50.35 -19.56 -92.03
N ALA A 867 -49.33 -20.14 -91.38
CA ALA A 867 -48.77 -21.49 -91.53
C ALA A 867 -48.65 -22.16 -92.93
N TRP A 868 -47.41 -22.22 -93.45
CA TRP A 868 -46.94 -23.35 -94.27
C TRP A 868 -45.50 -23.86 -93.99
N LEU A 869 -44.84 -23.37 -92.93
CA LEU A 869 -43.52 -23.86 -92.45
C LEU A 869 -43.47 -24.17 -90.94
N ALA A 870 -44.63 -24.43 -90.32
CA ALA A 870 -44.77 -24.70 -88.88
C ALA A 870 -44.35 -26.13 -88.43
N HIS A 871 -43.77 -26.92 -89.33
CA HIS A 871 -43.35 -28.32 -89.13
C HIS A 871 -42.01 -28.50 -89.88
N VAL A 872 -40.90 -29.08 -89.37
CA VAL A 872 -40.58 -29.99 -88.25
C VAL A 872 -39.08 -29.79 -87.88
N PRO A 873 -38.57 -30.04 -86.64
CA PRO A 873 -39.17 -30.01 -85.30
C PRO A 873 -38.47 -29.01 -84.34
N ARG A 874 -39.06 -28.75 -83.17
CA ARG A 874 -38.30 -28.33 -81.97
C ARG A 874 -37.89 -29.56 -81.18
N GLU A 875 -36.61 -29.68 -80.83
CA GLU A 875 -36.17 -30.56 -79.73
C GLU A 875 -35.40 -29.78 -78.66
N SER A 876 -35.74 -30.08 -77.41
CA SER A 876 -34.84 -30.06 -76.25
C SER A 876 -34.20 -28.71 -75.85
N PHE A 877 -35.09 -27.83 -75.39
CA PHE A 877 -34.90 -26.93 -74.24
C PHE A 877 -33.64 -27.15 -73.38
N SER A 878 -32.76 -26.15 -73.41
CA SER A 878 -32.42 -25.29 -72.27
C SER A 878 -32.55 -25.84 -70.84
N ALA A 879 -31.40 -25.92 -70.16
CA ALA A 879 -31.31 -25.69 -68.72
C ALA A 879 -29.95 -25.04 -68.40
N LEU A 880 -29.95 -23.76 -67.98
CA LEU A 880 -28.96 -23.07 -67.13
C LEU A 880 -29.21 -21.56 -67.11
N SER A 881 -29.82 -21.06 -66.04
CA SER A 881 -29.77 -19.67 -65.59
C SER A 881 -30.02 -19.60 -64.07
N PRO A 882 -29.55 -18.56 -63.37
CA PRO A 882 -29.03 -18.73 -62.02
C PRO A 882 -30.02 -18.40 -60.90
N ILE A 883 -29.75 -18.93 -59.70
CA ILE A 883 -30.39 -18.52 -58.44
C ILE A 883 -29.31 -18.12 -57.42
N SER A 884 -29.56 -17.03 -56.72
CA SER A 884 -28.80 -16.52 -55.57
C SER A 884 -29.38 -17.03 -54.24
N SER A 885 -28.56 -17.16 -53.19
CA SER A 885 -29.06 -17.31 -51.82
C SER A 885 -28.20 -16.58 -50.79
N SER A 886 -28.83 -16.24 -49.67
CA SER A 886 -28.29 -15.42 -48.58
C SER A 886 -28.80 -15.93 -47.23
N GLY A 887 -27.90 -16.11 -46.26
CA GLY A 887 -28.23 -16.68 -44.94
C GLY A 887 -28.65 -18.16 -44.99
N SER A 888 -28.83 -18.84 -43.86
CA SER A 888 -28.25 -18.64 -42.52
C SER A 888 -28.63 -19.86 -41.65
N ASP A 889 -27.70 -20.27 -40.79
CA ASP A 889 -27.88 -21.09 -39.57
C ASP A 889 -28.16 -22.62 -39.69
N GLU A 890 -27.32 -23.38 -38.96
CA GLU A 890 -27.51 -24.68 -38.25
C GLU A 890 -28.09 -25.91 -39.00
N GLU A 891 -27.30 -26.98 -39.26
CA GLU A 891 -26.97 -28.14 -38.38
C GLU A 891 -28.12 -29.18 -38.24
N ASP A 892 -27.95 -30.51 -38.41
CA ASP A 892 -26.77 -31.35 -38.73
C ASP A 892 -27.16 -32.75 -39.34
N VAL A 893 -26.17 -33.53 -39.79
CA VAL A 893 -26.10 -34.98 -40.10
C VAL A 893 -27.15 -35.66 -41.03
N VAL A 894 -26.71 -36.02 -42.25
CA VAL A 894 -26.74 -37.43 -42.74
C VAL A 894 -25.42 -37.73 -43.49
N ARG A 895 -24.84 -38.91 -43.28
CA ARG A 895 -23.62 -39.37 -43.98
C ARG A 895 -23.93 -40.22 -45.21
N MET A 896 -23.06 -40.16 -46.22
CA MET A 896 -22.82 -41.30 -47.11
C MET A 896 -21.32 -41.67 -47.08
N THR A 897 -21.02 -42.96 -47.04
CA THR A 897 -19.68 -43.51 -46.74
C THR A 897 -19.06 -44.20 -47.94
N TYR A 898 -17.73 -44.21 -48.05
CA TYR A 898 -16.99 -45.45 -48.39
C TYR A 898 -15.52 -45.44 -47.90
N VAL A 899 -15.34 -46.03 -46.71
CA VAL A 899 -14.30 -47.00 -46.31
C VAL A 899 -12.85 -46.85 -46.81
N ALA A 900 -11.95 -46.62 -45.85
CA ALA A 900 -10.70 -47.39 -45.67
C ALA A 900 -10.41 -47.51 -44.15
N ALA A 901 -9.92 -48.66 -43.67
CA ALA A 901 -9.94 -49.04 -42.26
C ALA A 901 -8.59 -48.83 -41.50
N PRO A 902 -8.57 -48.80 -40.15
CA PRO A 902 -7.40 -48.42 -39.34
C PRO A 902 -6.61 -49.60 -38.76
N LEU A 903 -5.50 -49.30 -38.07
CA LEU A 903 -4.84 -50.20 -37.11
C LEU A 903 -4.53 -49.47 -35.79
N HIS A 904 -4.67 -50.18 -34.67
CA HIS A 904 -4.50 -49.68 -33.30
C HIS A 904 -3.06 -49.79 -32.78
N ALA A 905 -2.68 -48.88 -31.88
CA ALA A 905 -1.80 -49.16 -30.74
C ALA A 905 -2.05 -48.14 -29.61
N ASN A 906 -2.03 -48.59 -28.34
CA ASN A 906 -2.31 -47.75 -27.16
C ASN A 906 -1.02 -47.22 -26.51
N ALA A 907 -1.04 -46.00 -25.96
CA ALA A 907 -0.59 -45.72 -24.58
C ALA A 907 -0.86 -44.26 -24.13
N ARG A 908 -1.18 -44.11 -22.85
CA ARG A 908 -1.50 -42.86 -22.12
C ARG A 908 -0.27 -41.95 -21.94
N ALA A 909 -0.46 -40.62 -21.94
CA ALA A 909 -0.33 -39.76 -20.72
C ALA A 909 -0.31 -38.24 -21.03
N SER A 910 -0.72 -37.45 -20.03
CA SER A 910 -0.49 -36.00 -19.79
C SER A 910 -0.61 -34.98 -20.94
N GLY A 911 -1.52 -34.01 -20.75
CA GLY A 911 -1.53 -32.74 -21.49
C GLY A 911 -0.94 -31.58 -20.67
N ILE A 912 -0.56 -30.49 -21.34
CA ILE A 912 -0.33 -29.13 -20.79
C ILE A 912 -0.54 -28.11 -21.92
N TYR A 913 -1.05 -26.92 -21.59
CA TYR A 913 -1.46 -25.88 -22.55
C TYR A 913 -0.31 -25.26 -23.37
N ARG A 914 -0.60 -24.71 -24.56
CA ARG A 914 0.44 -24.23 -25.50
C ARG A 914 0.02 -23.12 -26.49
N SER A 915 0.18 -21.85 -26.11
CA SER A 915 -0.06 -20.66 -26.97
C SER A 915 0.81 -19.48 -26.52
N THR A 916 2.08 -19.35 -26.92
CA THR A 916 2.65 -19.03 -28.26
C THR A 916 2.46 -17.57 -28.73
N VAL A 917 3.47 -16.74 -28.49
CA VAL A 917 3.60 -15.33 -28.93
C VAL A 917 3.98 -15.20 -30.43
N LYS A 918 3.56 -14.09 -31.05
CA LYS A 918 3.89 -13.55 -32.39
C LYS A 918 3.79 -12.01 -32.32
N GLN A 919 4.41 -11.13 -33.13
CA GLN A 919 5.54 -11.08 -34.09
C GLN A 919 5.82 -9.55 -34.28
N LEU A 920 6.93 -8.92 -33.88
CA LEU A 920 8.32 -8.88 -34.40
C LEU A 920 8.58 -8.27 -35.82
N GLN A 921 9.38 -7.18 -35.82
CA GLN A 921 10.40 -6.75 -36.81
C GLN A 921 9.96 -5.95 -38.07
N PRO A 922 10.82 -5.11 -38.72
CA PRO A 922 12.27 -5.34 -39.01
C PRO A 922 13.28 -4.18 -38.74
N ILE A 923 14.54 -4.37 -39.20
CA ILE A 923 15.80 -3.64 -38.88
C ILE A 923 16.60 -3.34 -40.17
N ARG A 924 17.40 -2.26 -40.25
CA ARG A 924 18.64 -2.02 -41.08
C ARG A 924 19.15 -0.55 -40.93
N LYS A 925 20.43 -0.15 -41.12
CA LYS A 925 21.76 -0.83 -41.17
C LYS A 925 22.93 0.19 -41.23
N GLY A 926 24.06 -0.05 -40.56
CA GLY A 926 25.41 0.39 -40.99
C GLY A 926 25.98 1.74 -40.44
N PRO A 927 27.33 1.94 -40.36
CA PRO A 927 27.96 3.09 -39.67
C PRO A 927 28.95 3.94 -40.54
N GLY A 928 29.50 5.04 -39.99
CA GLY A 928 30.71 5.69 -40.54
C GLY A 928 31.25 6.96 -39.84
N VAL A 929 32.49 6.85 -39.32
CA VAL A 929 33.62 7.84 -39.28
C VAL A 929 33.45 9.22 -38.57
N ILE A 930 34.58 9.81 -38.15
CA ILE A 930 34.79 10.93 -37.18
C ILE A 930 35.94 11.82 -37.74
N PRO A 931 35.88 13.18 -37.77
CA PRO A 931 36.63 13.99 -36.77
C PRO A 931 36.12 15.43 -36.42
N GLU A 932 36.42 15.82 -35.18
CA GLU A 932 37.04 17.07 -34.65
C GLU A 932 36.82 18.52 -35.18
N GLN A 933 36.71 19.45 -34.19
CA GLN A 933 37.31 20.80 -34.03
C GLN A 933 37.08 21.89 -35.11
N ALA A 934 36.96 23.21 -34.83
CA ALA A 934 36.94 24.01 -33.59
C ALA A 934 35.78 25.07 -33.68
N ASP A 935 35.77 26.36 -33.26
CA ASP A 935 36.74 27.28 -32.62
C ASP A 935 36.00 28.48 -31.92
N VAL A 936 36.72 29.35 -31.18
CA VAL A 936 36.20 30.51 -30.39
C VAL A 936 37.20 31.68 -30.39
N PRO A 937 36.77 32.94 -30.68
CA PRO A 937 36.93 34.01 -29.67
C PRO A 937 35.87 35.15 -29.65
N SER A 938 35.87 35.89 -28.55
CA SER A 938 35.19 37.17 -28.25
C SER A 938 36.22 38.34 -28.36
N PRO A 939 36.10 39.57 -27.77
CA PRO A 939 35.05 40.21 -26.94
C PRO A 939 34.77 41.73 -27.23
N SER A 940 34.02 42.38 -26.31
CA SER A 940 33.92 43.85 -26.07
C SER A 940 33.07 44.68 -27.07
N THR A 941 32.49 45.85 -26.73
CA THR A 941 32.64 46.77 -25.57
C THR A 941 31.27 47.26 -25.02
N ASP A 942 31.25 47.72 -23.76
CA ASP A 942 30.21 48.56 -23.12
C ASP A 942 30.73 50.02 -23.04
N PRO A 943 29.90 51.09 -23.15
CA PRO A 943 29.58 51.85 -21.92
C PRO A 943 28.27 52.71 -21.91
N ARG A 944 27.59 52.75 -20.74
CA ARG A 944 26.66 53.80 -20.24
C ARG A 944 25.28 53.90 -20.94
N GLY A 945 24.19 54.36 -20.30
CA GLY A 945 23.98 54.75 -18.89
C GLY A 945 22.77 55.70 -18.70
N THR A 946 22.49 56.08 -17.46
CA THR A 946 21.39 56.99 -16.99
C THR A 946 19.96 56.43 -16.99
N ALA A 947 19.02 57.13 -16.34
CA ALA A 947 17.80 56.55 -15.77
C ALA A 947 16.59 57.51 -15.78
N SER A 948 15.44 56.96 -15.37
CA SER A 948 14.19 57.63 -14.95
C SER A 948 13.29 58.27 -16.02
N SER A 949 12.02 57.88 -16.01
CA SER A 949 10.92 58.77 -15.60
C SER A 949 9.60 58.00 -15.51
N ALA A 950 8.72 58.40 -14.59
CA ALA A 950 7.37 57.83 -14.46
C ALA A 950 6.38 58.61 -15.34
N GLY A 951 5.36 57.94 -15.90
CA GLY A 951 4.45 58.58 -16.87
C GLY A 951 3.14 57.82 -17.10
N SER A 952 2.25 57.83 -16.11
CA SER A 952 0.90 57.23 -16.21
C SER A 952 0.11 57.75 -17.42
N ARG A 953 -0.54 56.86 -18.17
CA ARG A 953 -1.65 57.21 -19.09
C ARG A 953 -2.80 56.21 -19.01
N ARG A 954 -4.01 56.77 -18.99
CA ARG A 954 -5.29 56.06 -18.87
C ARG A 954 -5.61 55.19 -20.09
N THR A 955 -6.18 54.03 -19.78
CA THR A 955 -7.16 53.26 -20.58
C THR A 955 -7.64 53.86 -21.91
N THR A 956 -7.41 53.12 -23.00
CA THR A 956 -8.37 53.02 -24.11
C THR A 956 -8.66 51.55 -24.36
N MET A 957 -9.87 51.09 -24.00
CA MET A 957 -10.31 49.73 -24.35
C MET A 957 -10.36 49.57 -25.87
N ARG A 958 -9.50 48.72 -26.41
CA ARG A 958 -9.77 48.04 -27.69
C ARG A 958 -10.33 46.65 -27.34
N ARG A 959 -11.47 46.29 -27.93
CA ARG A 959 -11.94 44.89 -27.93
C ARG A 959 -11.10 44.11 -28.94
N THR A 960 -9.95 43.61 -28.49
CA THR A 960 -9.17 42.60 -29.21
C THR A 960 -9.82 41.24 -29.02
N THR A 961 -10.57 40.79 -30.02
CA THR A 961 -11.01 39.39 -30.10
C THR A 961 -9.81 38.49 -30.36
N PHE A 962 -9.34 37.79 -29.32
CA PHE A 962 -8.33 36.74 -29.49
C PHE A 962 -8.90 35.58 -30.32
N ALA A 963 -8.07 35.06 -31.24
CA ALA A 963 -8.39 33.86 -32.00
C ALA A 963 -7.90 32.63 -31.21
N LEU A 964 -8.83 31.74 -30.84
CA LEU A 964 -8.51 30.50 -30.11
C LEU A 964 -7.49 29.66 -30.91
N ARG A 965 -6.38 29.30 -30.27
CA ARG A 965 -5.27 28.56 -30.89
C ARG A 965 -5.73 27.16 -31.34
N LYS A 966 -5.75 26.88 -32.65
CA LYS A 966 -6.19 25.58 -33.22
C LYS A 966 -5.45 24.41 -32.56
N LEU A 967 -6.19 23.35 -32.21
CA LEU A 967 -5.66 22.20 -31.48
C LEU A 967 -4.84 21.28 -32.39
N SER A 968 -3.53 21.21 -32.15
CA SER A 968 -2.62 20.36 -32.91
C SER A 968 -2.82 18.86 -32.61
N VAL A 969 -2.54 18.02 -33.62
CA VAL A 969 -2.55 16.57 -33.46
C VAL A 969 -1.34 16.12 -32.64
N MET A 970 -1.59 15.44 -31.52
CA MET A 970 -0.54 14.95 -30.62
C MET A 970 0.11 13.67 -31.16
N GLU A 971 1.44 13.63 -31.11
CA GLU A 971 2.28 12.54 -31.60
C GLU A 971 1.98 11.21 -30.91
N ALA A 972 2.00 10.11 -31.68
CA ALA A 972 1.67 8.78 -31.17
C ALA A 972 2.61 8.27 -30.06
N ALA A 973 3.85 8.77 -30.00
CA ALA A 973 4.80 8.46 -28.93
C ALA A 973 4.42 9.06 -27.56
N LYS A 974 3.45 9.98 -27.52
CA LYS A 974 2.96 10.65 -26.31
C LYS A 974 1.56 10.17 -25.89
N TRP A 975 0.95 9.21 -26.62
CA TRP A 975 -0.35 8.66 -26.25
C TRP A 975 -0.22 7.70 -25.06
N LYS A 976 -1.31 7.60 -24.28
CA LYS A 976 -1.45 6.63 -23.20
C LYS A 976 -1.56 5.22 -23.79
N GLN A 977 -0.90 4.22 -23.17
CA GLN A 977 -0.97 2.86 -23.71
C GLN A 977 -2.38 2.27 -23.52
N ASP A 978 -2.78 1.38 -24.43
CA ASP A 978 -4.06 0.65 -24.31
C ASP A 978 -4.09 -0.25 -23.05
N GLU A 979 -2.90 -0.63 -22.57
CA GLU A 979 -2.65 -1.42 -21.36
C GLU A 979 -2.96 -0.62 -20.09
N ASP A 980 -2.69 0.69 -20.06
CA ASP A 980 -2.97 1.61 -18.94
C ASP A 980 -4.45 2.01 -18.83
N SER A 981 -5.32 1.43 -19.66
CA SER A 981 -6.66 1.98 -19.95
C SER A 981 -7.74 0.89 -19.92
N PHE A 982 -8.29 0.61 -18.74
CA PHE A 982 -9.35 -0.38 -18.53
C PHE A 982 -10.77 0.16 -18.76
N ALA A 983 -10.96 1.49 -18.75
CA ALA A 983 -12.25 2.16 -18.94
C ALA A 983 -12.12 3.44 -19.77
N CYS A 984 -13.21 3.87 -20.41
CA CYS A 984 -13.24 5.08 -21.23
C CYS A 984 -13.05 6.34 -20.38
N PHE A 985 -12.02 7.14 -20.72
CA PHE A 985 -11.66 8.39 -20.04
C PHE A 985 -12.83 9.36 -19.78
N GLN A 986 -13.83 9.42 -20.67
CA GLN A 986 -14.91 10.41 -20.60
C GLN A 986 -16.22 9.89 -19.94
N CYS A 987 -16.44 8.57 -19.85
CA CYS A 987 -17.65 8.02 -19.23
C CYS A 987 -17.40 6.95 -18.16
N ASN A 988 -16.13 6.65 -17.86
CA ASN A 988 -15.64 5.66 -16.91
C ASN A 988 -16.21 4.22 -17.08
N LYS A 989 -16.85 3.91 -18.22
CA LYS A 989 -17.35 2.57 -18.52
C LYS A 989 -16.21 1.67 -19.02
N ARG A 990 -16.01 0.51 -18.38
CA ARG A 990 -15.01 -0.52 -18.76
C ARG A 990 -15.07 -0.84 -20.26
N PHE A 991 -13.91 -1.01 -20.88
CA PHE A 991 -13.78 -1.52 -22.25
C PHE A 991 -14.09 -3.02 -22.31
N THR A 992 -14.62 -3.50 -23.44
CA THR A 992 -14.99 -4.90 -23.69
C THR A 992 -14.79 -5.26 -25.17
N LEU A 993 -15.02 -6.52 -25.56
CA LEU A 993 -15.00 -6.92 -26.97
C LEU A 993 -15.94 -6.06 -27.85
N PHE A 994 -17.06 -5.60 -27.28
CA PHE A 994 -18.04 -4.74 -27.94
C PHE A 994 -17.76 -3.24 -27.74
N ARG A 995 -17.22 -2.82 -26.58
CA ARG A 995 -16.79 -1.44 -26.32
C ARG A 995 -15.28 -1.31 -26.55
N ARG A 996 -14.89 -1.02 -27.79
CA ARG A 996 -13.50 -0.90 -28.24
C ARG A 996 -12.80 0.37 -27.72
N ARG A 997 -11.47 0.32 -27.68
CA ARG A 997 -10.56 1.43 -27.34
C ARG A 997 -10.26 2.29 -28.58
N HIS A 998 -10.11 3.59 -28.36
CA HIS A 998 -9.64 4.56 -29.36
C HIS A 998 -8.85 5.68 -28.66
N HIS A 999 -7.70 6.08 -29.20
CA HIS A 999 -6.97 7.26 -28.71
C HIS A 999 -7.50 8.55 -29.33
N CYS A 1000 -7.79 9.55 -28.49
CA CYS A 1000 -8.02 10.92 -28.95
C CYS A 1000 -6.74 11.49 -29.58
N ARG A 1001 -6.82 11.96 -30.83
CA ARG A 1001 -5.68 12.57 -31.54
C ARG A 1001 -5.20 13.91 -31.00
N VAL A 1002 -5.92 14.54 -30.07
CA VAL A 1002 -5.53 15.82 -29.46
C VAL A 1002 -4.95 15.62 -28.05
N CYS A 1003 -5.58 14.81 -27.18
CA CYS A 1003 -5.12 14.64 -25.80
C CYS A 1003 -4.52 13.25 -25.46
N GLY A 1004 -4.46 12.32 -26.42
CA GLY A 1004 -3.86 10.98 -26.24
C GLY A 1004 -4.61 10.00 -25.33
N GLU A 1005 -5.60 10.46 -24.56
CA GLU A 1005 -6.41 9.63 -23.67
C GLU A 1005 -7.30 8.62 -24.43
N VAL A 1006 -7.57 7.49 -23.78
CA VAL A 1006 -8.28 6.35 -24.38
C VAL A 1006 -9.77 6.42 -24.07
N ILE A 1007 -10.57 6.43 -25.14
CA ILE A 1007 -12.02 6.64 -25.14
C ILE A 1007 -12.74 5.51 -25.88
N CYS A 1008 -14.03 5.34 -25.59
CA CYS A 1008 -14.91 4.46 -26.35
C CYS A 1008 -15.58 5.20 -27.52
N ASP A 1009 -16.11 4.44 -28.47
CA ASP A 1009 -16.76 4.97 -29.68
C ASP A 1009 -17.81 6.05 -29.37
N ALA A 1010 -18.76 5.75 -28.47
CA ALA A 1010 -19.82 6.66 -28.02
C ALA A 1010 -19.35 7.88 -27.18
N CYS A 1011 -18.04 8.00 -26.91
CA CYS A 1011 -17.42 9.19 -26.32
C CYS A 1011 -16.34 9.78 -27.23
N SER A 1012 -16.44 9.50 -28.52
CA SER A 1012 -15.54 9.99 -29.56
C SER A 1012 -16.33 10.53 -30.74
N THR A 1013 -15.68 11.37 -31.54
CA THR A 1013 -16.15 11.73 -32.87
C THR A 1013 -14.96 11.94 -33.79
N PHE A 1014 -15.20 12.19 -35.08
CA PHE A 1014 -14.17 12.56 -36.04
C PHE A 1014 -14.26 14.06 -36.35
N VAL A 1015 -13.12 14.73 -36.39
CA VAL A 1015 -12.98 16.16 -36.69
C VAL A 1015 -11.91 16.33 -37.77
N GLY A 1016 -12.04 17.38 -38.59
CA GLY A 1016 -11.00 17.78 -39.54
C GLY A 1016 -9.84 18.47 -38.80
N LEU A 1017 -8.63 17.93 -38.93
CA LEU A 1017 -7.38 18.56 -38.55
C LEU A 1017 -6.33 18.29 -39.63
N ASP A 1018 -5.57 19.32 -40.02
CA ASP A 1018 -4.48 19.22 -41.01
C ASP A 1018 -4.86 18.49 -42.31
N LYS A 1019 -6.06 18.81 -42.84
CA LYS A 1019 -6.67 18.20 -44.03
C LYS A 1019 -6.92 16.68 -43.92
N LYS A 1020 -7.03 16.15 -42.69
CA LYS A 1020 -7.30 14.73 -42.38
C LYS A 1020 -8.45 14.61 -41.37
N SER A 1021 -9.28 13.59 -41.55
CA SER A 1021 -10.29 13.22 -40.55
C SER A 1021 -9.63 12.41 -39.44
N VAL A 1022 -9.65 12.92 -38.21
CA VAL A 1022 -9.01 12.29 -37.04
C VAL A 1022 -10.00 12.10 -35.90
N ARG A 1023 -9.89 10.97 -35.19
CA ARG A 1023 -10.78 10.65 -34.06
C ARG A 1023 -10.31 11.37 -32.79
N VAL A 1024 -11.23 12.08 -32.13
CA VAL A 1024 -11.01 12.84 -30.89
C VAL A 1024 -12.08 12.49 -29.86
N CYS A 1025 -11.87 12.81 -28.57
CA CYS A 1025 -12.95 12.71 -27.57
C CYS A 1025 -13.98 13.82 -27.79
N LEU A 1026 -15.20 13.64 -27.27
CA LEU A 1026 -16.25 14.65 -27.44
C LEU A 1026 -15.84 16.01 -26.86
N LEU A 1027 -15.03 16.00 -25.78
CA LEU A 1027 -14.50 17.21 -25.15
C LEU A 1027 -13.46 17.93 -26.03
N CYS A 1028 -12.61 17.20 -26.76
CA CYS A 1028 -11.69 17.80 -27.74
C CYS A 1028 -12.39 18.25 -29.02
N SER A 1029 -13.48 17.60 -29.46
CA SER A 1029 -14.27 18.13 -30.59
C SER A 1029 -15.00 19.42 -30.26
N THR A 1030 -15.46 19.59 -29.01
CA THR A 1030 -16.08 20.87 -28.58
C THR A 1030 -15.11 22.03 -28.48
N LEU A 1031 -13.80 21.75 -28.54
CA LEU A 1031 -12.72 22.73 -28.57
C LEU A 1031 -12.17 22.97 -30.00
N ASN A 1032 -12.68 22.28 -31.02
CA ASN A 1032 -12.15 22.33 -32.39
C ASN A 1032 -13.29 22.29 -33.44
N VAL A 1033 -14.17 23.29 -33.38
CA VAL A 1033 -15.42 23.32 -34.15
C VAL A 1033 -15.20 23.89 -35.57
N GLU A 1034 -14.74 23.04 -36.48
CA GLU A 1034 -15.04 23.15 -37.91
C GLU A 1034 -16.25 22.24 -38.22
N GLU A 1035 -17.47 22.66 -37.87
CA GLU A 1035 -18.68 22.06 -38.47
C GLU A 1035 -18.92 22.63 -39.87
N ARG A 1036 -19.40 21.76 -40.77
CA ARG A 1036 -19.44 22.03 -42.21
C ARG A 1036 -20.28 23.25 -42.54
N ALA A 1037 -19.65 24.27 -43.15
CA ALA A 1037 -20.38 25.31 -43.85
C ALA A 1037 -21.27 24.71 -44.97
N PRO A 1038 -22.51 25.18 -45.15
CA PRO A 1038 -23.30 24.84 -46.33
C PRO A 1038 -22.63 25.40 -47.59
N THR A 1039 -22.86 24.75 -48.73
CA THR A 1039 -22.25 25.12 -50.02
C THR A 1039 -22.71 26.48 -50.53
N ASN A 1040 -21.78 27.23 -51.13
CA ASN A 1040 -21.94 28.53 -51.80
C ASN A 1040 -22.12 29.75 -50.88
N ILE A 1041 -20.99 30.35 -50.49
CA ILE A 1041 -20.66 31.78 -50.66
C ILE A 1041 -19.13 31.93 -50.62
N THR A 1042 -18.57 32.91 -51.34
CA THR A 1042 -17.14 32.97 -51.66
C THR A 1042 -16.38 33.94 -50.75
N LEU A 1043 -15.25 33.49 -50.20
CA LEU A 1043 -14.10 34.28 -49.71
C LEU A 1043 -14.36 35.54 -48.86
N MET A 1044 -14.22 35.39 -47.55
CA MET A 1044 -13.13 36.06 -46.81
C MET A 1044 -12.53 35.06 -45.81
N SER A 1045 -11.29 35.26 -45.38
CA SER A 1045 -10.69 34.52 -44.27
C SER A 1045 -11.10 35.12 -42.92
N ASP A 1046 -11.22 34.28 -41.89
CA ASP A 1046 -10.36 34.32 -40.71
C ASP A 1046 -10.83 33.26 -39.68
N ASP A 1047 -9.89 32.55 -39.05
CA ASP A 1047 -10.17 31.43 -38.15
C ASP A 1047 -10.58 31.91 -36.74
N VAL A 1048 -11.80 32.44 -36.60
CA VAL A 1048 -12.30 33.06 -35.35
C VAL A 1048 -13.49 32.29 -34.76
N TRP A 1049 -13.46 32.07 -33.44
CA TRP A 1049 -14.57 31.48 -32.67
C TRP A 1049 -15.79 32.43 -32.68
N PRO A 1050 -17.02 31.96 -33.01
CA PRO A 1050 -18.13 32.84 -33.39
C PRO A 1050 -18.75 33.68 -32.26
N HIS A 1051 -18.29 33.53 -31.02
CA HIS A 1051 -18.74 34.31 -29.87
C HIS A 1051 -17.54 35.07 -29.27
N PRO A 1052 -17.58 36.42 -29.15
CA PRO A 1052 -16.46 37.19 -28.62
C PRO A 1052 -16.31 36.97 -27.10
N TRP A 1053 -15.53 35.96 -26.74
CA TRP A 1053 -15.14 35.65 -25.37
C TRP A 1053 -14.17 36.73 -24.84
N PRO A 1054 -14.41 37.33 -23.66
CA PRO A 1054 -13.51 38.32 -23.09
C PRO A 1054 -12.22 37.67 -22.57
N GLU A 1055 -11.09 38.34 -22.81
CA GLU A 1055 -9.82 38.02 -22.17
C GLU A 1055 -9.99 38.08 -20.63
N PRO A 1056 -9.56 37.06 -19.86
CA PRO A 1056 -9.71 37.05 -18.42
C PRO A 1056 -8.83 38.12 -17.77
N PRO A 1057 -9.21 38.63 -16.57
CA PRO A 1057 -8.40 39.60 -15.85
C PRO A 1057 -7.04 39.01 -15.44
N TYR A 1058 -6.09 39.91 -15.25
CA TYR A 1058 -4.77 39.63 -14.68
C TYR A 1058 -4.70 40.24 -13.26
N PRO A 1059 -4.13 39.52 -12.28
CA PRO A 1059 -3.75 40.08 -10.98
C PRO A 1059 -2.89 41.35 -11.11
N HIS A 1060 -2.98 42.25 -10.13
CA HIS A 1060 -2.26 43.53 -10.16
C HIS A 1060 -0.72 43.36 -10.18
N ASP A 1061 -0.20 42.35 -9.50
CA ASP A 1061 1.23 42.05 -9.38
C ASP A 1061 1.67 40.83 -10.24
N GLU A 1062 1.11 40.72 -11.46
CA GLU A 1062 1.30 39.56 -12.35
C GLU A 1062 2.78 39.19 -12.59
N ASP A 1063 3.68 40.15 -12.76
CA ASP A 1063 5.11 39.88 -12.98
C ASP A 1063 5.78 39.19 -11.78
N ALA A 1064 5.48 39.64 -10.56
CA ALA A 1064 5.97 39.03 -9.33
C ALA A 1064 5.35 37.63 -9.14
N ARG A 1065 4.06 37.51 -9.44
CA ARG A 1065 3.32 36.23 -9.41
C ARG A 1065 3.90 35.20 -10.39
N LEU A 1066 4.18 35.60 -11.63
CA LEU A 1066 4.80 34.75 -12.64
C LEU A 1066 6.26 34.42 -12.29
N HIS A 1067 7.01 35.32 -11.66
CA HIS A 1067 8.36 35.03 -11.18
C HIS A 1067 8.37 33.86 -10.18
N VAL A 1068 7.41 33.80 -9.24
CA VAL A 1068 7.30 32.68 -8.29
C VAL A 1068 6.73 31.42 -8.97
N VAL A 1069 5.69 31.54 -9.81
CA VAL A 1069 5.10 30.39 -10.51
C VAL A 1069 6.11 29.68 -11.43
N ARG A 1070 7.03 30.43 -12.07
CA ARG A 1070 8.12 29.86 -12.89
C ARG A 1070 9.16 29.06 -12.09
N GLN A 1071 9.18 29.15 -10.75
CA GLN A 1071 10.07 28.36 -9.87
C GLN A 1071 9.44 27.03 -9.41
N LEU A 1072 8.14 26.82 -9.61
CA LEU A 1072 7.45 25.60 -9.16
C LEU A 1072 7.85 24.38 -10.02
N PRO A 1073 8.22 23.24 -9.41
CA PRO A 1073 8.50 22.00 -10.14
C PRO A 1073 7.18 21.31 -10.56
N LEU A 1074 6.48 21.90 -11.54
CA LEU A 1074 5.11 21.52 -11.95
C LEU A 1074 4.96 20.01 -12.22
N GLN A 1075 5.95 19.37 -12.85
CA GLN A 1075 5.89 17.92 -13.11
C GLN A 1075 6.00 17.08 -11.83
N THR A 1076 6.92 17.42 -10.92
CA THR A 1076 7.02 16.75 -9.61
C THR A 1076 5.76 16.95 -8.77
N LEU A 1077 5.15 18.14 -8.84
CA LEU A 1077 3.86 18.42 -8.22
C LEU A 1077 2.74 17.53 -8.80
N MET A 1078 2.72 17.27 -10.11
CA MET A 1078 1.75 16.38 -10.77
C MET A 1078 1.97 14.88 -10.46
N GLU A 1079 3.20 14.48 -10.12
CA GLU A 1079 3.55 13.10 -9.77
C GLU A 1079 3.31 12.78 -8.28
N ALA A 1080 3.23 13.80 -7.43
CA ALA A 1080 2.96 13.67 -6.00
C ALA A 1080 1.50 13.24 -5.70
N ARG A 1081 1.33 12.12 -4.99
CA ARG A 1081 0.02 11.51 -4.70
C ARG A 1081 -0.83 12.31 -3.69
N ASP A 1082 -0.17 13.06 -2.82
CA ASP A 1082 -0.74 13.69 -1.61
C ASP A 1082 -1.83 14.74 -1.89
N TRP A 1083 -1.91 15.25 -3.12
CA TRP A 1083 -2.94 16.19 -3.56
C TRP A 1083 -4.30 15.52 -3.79
N LEU A 1084 -4.32 14.23 -4.14
CA LEU A 1084 -5.53 13.55 -4.60
C LEU A 1084 -6.60 13.43 -3.50
N GLY A 1085 -6.18 13.28 -2.24
CA GLY A 1085 -7.09 13.28 -1.08
C GLY A 1085 -7.84 14.60 -0.91
N LEU A 1086 -7.20 15.74 -1.20
CA LEU A 1086 -7.82 17.07 -1.12
C LEU A 1086 -8.82 17.29 -2.26
N CYS A 1087 -8.47 16.85 -3.48
CA CYS A 1087 -9.40 16.83 -4.62
C CYS A 1087 -10.62 15.92 -4.38
N ASN A 1088 -10.41 14.74 -3.78
CA ASN A 1088 -11.48 13.81 -3.40
C ASN A 1088 -12.40 14.41 -2.33
N ALA A 1089 -11.84 15.00 -1.27
CA ALA A 1089 -12.61 15.66 -0.21
C ALA A 1089 -13.48 16.79 -0.78
N LEU A 1090 -12.93 17.63 -1.65
CA LEU A 1090 -13.67 18.69 -2.33
C LEU A 1090 -14.79 18.16 -3.22
N GLN A 1091 -14.49 17.21 -4.12
CA GLN A 1091 -15.49 16.66 -5.03
C GLN A 1091 -16.63 15.98 -4.25
N SER A 1092 -16.30 15.27 -3.15
CA SER A 1092 -17.26 14.53 -2.33
C SER A 1092 -18.15 15.45 -1.50
N HIS A 1093 -17.59 16.49 -0.87
CA HIS A 1093 -18.32 17.50 -0.11
C HIS A 1093 -19.36 18.20 -1.00
N PHE A 1094 -18.90 18.74 -2.14
CA PHE A 1094 -19.81 19.36 -3.11
C PHE A 1094 -20.68 18.33 -3.86
N LYS A 1095 -20.36 17.03 -3.87
CA LYS A 1095 -21.03 16.00 -4.71
C LYS A 1095 -21.03 16.38 -6.21
N ALA A 1096 -19.93 16.93 -6.69
CA ALA A 1096 -19.79 17.50 -8.04
C ALA A 1096 -19.16 16.51 -9.04
N SER A 1097 -19.16 16.84 -10.34
CA SER A 1097 -18.57 15.95 -11.35
C SER A 1097 -17.04 15.98 -11.40
N VAL A 1098 -16.41 17.11 -11.04
CA VAL A 1098 -14.94 17.26 -11.01
C VAL A 1098 -14.49 18.09 -9.80
N GLY A 1099 -13.45 17.66 -9.10
CA GLY A 1099 -12.68 18.47 -8.14
C GLY A 1099 -11.19 18.42 -8.47
N TYR A 1100 -10.47 19.54 -8.40
CA TYR A 1100 -9.07 19.63 -8.86
C TYR A 1100 -8.26 20.75 -8.18
N ILE A 1101 -6.93 20.62 -8.24
CA ILE A 1101 -5.93 21.62 -7.83
C ILE A 1101 -5.17 22.06 -9.09
N SER A 1102 -4.95 23.36 -9.27
CA SER A 1102 -4.28 23.89 -10.46
C SER A 1102 -3.45 25.14 -10.21
N ILE A 1103 -2.39 25.30 -11.00
CA ILE A 1103 -1.50 26.47 -11.05
C ILE A 1103 -1.77 27.23 -12.36
N VAL A 1104 -1.84 28.55 -12.30
CA VAL A 1104 -2.10 29.40 -13.47
C VAL A 1104 -0.81 30.10 -13.87
N CYS A 1105 -0.21 29.62 -14.96
CA CYS A 1105 0.98 30.18 -15.58
C CYS A 1105 0.61 31.35 -16.51
N GLU A 1106 1.57 31.79 -17.32
CA GLU A 1106 1.46 32.91 -18.26
C GLU A 1106 0.44 32.63 -19.38
N GLU A 1107 0.69 31.63 -20.24
CA GLU A 1107 -0.23 31.20 -21.31
C GLU A 1107 -1.27 30.14 -20.88
N ASP A 1108 -1.03 29.42 -19.78
CA ASP A 1108 -1.70 28.12 -19.50
C ASP A 1108 -2.09 27.90 -18.03
N GLN A 1109 -3.23 27.24 -17.81
CA GLN A 1109 -3.55 26.55 -16.57
C GLN A 1109 -3.00 25.11 -16.59
N TRP A 1110 -2.24 24.73 -15.57
CA TRP A 1110 -1.78 23.36 -15.31
C TRP A 1110 -2.55 22.75 -14.14
N VAL A 1111 -3.17 21.60 -14.35
CA VAL A 1111 -3.94 20.88 -13.31
C VAL A 1111 -3.03 19.85 -12.64
N ILE A 1112 -2.60 20.19 -11.42
CA ILE A 1112 -1.67 19.40 -10.59
C ILE A 1112 -2.30 18.08 -10.17
N SER A 1113 -3.56 18.10 -9.76
CA SER A 1113 -4.30 16.89 -9.37
C SER A 1113 -5.78 17.07 -9.65
N ARG A 1114 -6.49 15.98 -9.94
CA ARG A 1114 -7.91 15.98 -10.31
C ARG A 1114 -8.61 14.68 -9.96
N VAL A 1115 -9.89 14.80 -9.65
CA VAL A 1115 -10.86 13.72 -9.54
C VAL A 1115 -11.99 14.06 -10.51
N GLY A 1116 -12.34 13.12 -11.39
CA GLY A 1116 -13.26 13.36 -12.50
C GLY A 1116 -12.58 13.74 -13.83
N SER A 1117 -13.36 13.68 -14.92
CA SER A 1117 -12.86 13.80 -16.30
C SER A 1117 -12.68 15.26 -16.73
N PHE A 1118 -11.57 15.87 -16.32
CA PHE A 1118 -11.14 17.22 -16.72
C PHE A 1118 -9.72 17.20 -17.31
N HIS A 1119 -9.36 18.20 -18.14
CA HIS A 1119 -8.06 18.24 -18.80
C HIS A 1119 -6.91 18.50 -17.80
N THR A 1120 -5.72 17.94 -18.08
CA THR A 1120 -4.50 18.20 -17.30
C THR A 1120 -3.87 19.56 -17.57
N LYS A 1121 -4.20 20.16 -18.71
CA LYS A 1121 -3.72 21.47 -19.16
C LYS A 1121 -4.80 22.16 -19.99
N LEU A 1122 -5.01 23.46 -19.79
CA LEU A 1122 -5.93 24.30 -20.56
C LEU A 1122 -5.26 25.66 -20.87
N PRO A 1123 -5.53 26.32 -22.00
CA PRO A 1123 -5.12 27.70 -22.21
C PRO A 1123 -5.71 28.62 -21.14
N ARG A 1124 -4.94 29.60 -20.67
CA ARG A 1124 -5.35 30.54 -19.59
C ARG A 1124 -6.61 31.30 -19.95
N GLU A 1125 -6.74 31.74 -21.21
CA GLU A 1125 -7.94 32.38 -21.76
C GLU A 1125 -9.23 31.58 -21.50
N MET A 1126 -9.15 30.25 -21.49
CA MET A 1126 -10.29 29.35 -21.27
C MET A 1126 -10.54 29.02 -19.79
N SER A 1127 -9.64 29.43 -18.90
CA SER A 1127 -9.64 28.99 -17.51
C SER A 1127 -10.55 29.83 -16.63
N PHE A 1128 -11.46 29.16 -15.92
CA PHE A 1128 -12.25 29.79 -14.85
C PHE A 1128 -11.35 30.25 -13.69
N CYS A 1129 -10.22 29.57 -13.50
CA CYS A 1129 -9.29 29.86 -12.41
C CYS A 1129 -8.52 31.17 -12.62
N SER A 1130 -8.44 31.68 -13.86
CA SER A 1130 -7.90 33.01 -14.15
C SER A 1130 -8.70 34.14 -13.48
N TYR A 1131 -10.00 33.95 -13.28
CA TYR A 1131 -10.82 34.87 -12.49
C TYR A 1131 -10.62 34.68 -10.98
N THR A 1132 -10.40 33.44 -10.53
CA THR A 1132 -10.16 33.11 -9.11
C THR A 1132 -8.82 33.61 -8.60
N ILE A 1133 -7.76 33.62 -9.42
CA ILE A 1133 -6.45 34.17 -9.00
C ILE A 1133 -6.43 35.70 -8.87
N CYS A 1134 -7.47 36.40 -9.35
CA CYS A 1134 -7.63 37.85 -9.24
C CYS A 1134 -8.34 38.28 -7.95
N GLY A 1135 -8.67 37.34 -7.05
CA GLY A 1135 -9.29 37.60 -5.76
C GLY A 1135 -8.56 36.89 -4.61
N ASP A 1136 -8.79 37.42 -3.41
CA ASP A 1136 -8.36 36.88 -2.12
C ASP A 1136 -9.37 35.87 -1.53
N ALA A 1137 -10.66 36.04 -1.85
CA ALA A 1137 -11.76 35.20 -1.39
C ALA A 1137 -12.18 34.10 -2.41
N PRO A 1138 -12.86 33.02 -1.97
CA PRO A 1138 -13.37 31.99 -2.87
C PRO A 1138 -14.44 32.50 -3.85
N LEU A 1139 -14.23 32.25 -5.15
CA LEU A 1139 -15.16 32.55 -6.22
C LEU A 1139 -16.20 31.43 -6.40
N VAL A 1140 -17.49 31.75 -6.26
CA VAL A 1140 -18.62 30.82 -6.48
C VAL A 1140 -19.50 31.28 -7.64
N VAL A 1141 -19.77 30.39 -8.59
CA VAL A 1141 -20.58 30.63 -9.80
C VAL A 1141 -21.73 29.61 -9.84
N LYS A 1142 -22.92 30.05 -9.40
CA LYS A 1142 -24.12 29.21 -9.22
C LYS A 1142 -24.70 28.67 -10.54
N ASP A 1143 -24.72 29.48 -11.60
CA ASP A 1143 -25.07 29.05 -12.96
C ASP A 1143 -24.13 29.73 -13.97
N ALA A 1144 -23.11 29.01 -14.44
CA ALA A 1144 -22.12 29.50 -15.40
C ALA A 1144 -22.71 29.82 -16.78
N SER A 1145 -23.95 29.40 -17.08
CA SER A 1145 -24.66 29.80 -18.30
C SER A 1145 -25.44 31.12 -18.16
N ARG A 1146 -25.45 31.71 -16.97
CA ARG A 1146 -26.06 33.02 -16.66
C ARG A 1146 -25.06 34.07 -16.16
N ASP A 1147 -23.86 33.64 -15.75
CA ASP A 1147 -22.80 34.54 -15.32
C ASP A 1147 -22.16 35.23 -16.54
N ASP A 1148 -22.16 36.55 -16.58
CA ASP A 1148 -21.66 37.34 -17.71
C ASP A 1148 -20.18 37.08 -18.04
N ARG A 1149 -19.39 36.59 -17.07
CA ARG A 1149 -17.98 36.20 -17.28
C ARG A 1149 -17.82 34.83 -17.93
N PHE A 1150 -18.82 33.95 -17.83
CA PHE A 1150 -18.68 32.53 -18.19
C PHE A 1150 -19.66 32.05 -19.26
N LYS A 1151 -20.75 32.77 -19.51
CA LYS A 1151 -21.83 32.35 -20.42
C LYS A 1151 -21.39 32.08 -21.87
N GLU A 1152 -20.43 32.82 -22.41
CA GLU A 1152 -19.90 32.63 -23.78
C GLU A 1152 -18.72 31.63 -23.85
N SER A 1153 -18.31 31.03 -22.72
CA SER A 1153 -17.13 30.16 -22.66
C SER A 1153 -17.32 28.90 -23.50
N PRO A 1154 -16.30 28.42 -24.24
CA PRO A 1154 -16.37 27.11 -24.90
C PRO A 1154 -16.64 25.96 -23.91
N LEU A 1155 -16.22 26.08 -22.64
CA LEU A 1155 -16.51 25.12 -21.56
C LEU A 1155 -17.99 25.13 -21.11
N VAL A 1156 -18.73 26.20 -21.42
CA VAL A 1156 -20.15 26.41 -21.10
C VAL A 1156 -21.04 26.21 -22.33
N GLN A 1157 -20.52 26.47 -23.53
CA GLN A 1157 -21.27 26.40 -24.79
C GLN A 1157 -21.00 25.15 -25.64
N GLY A 1158 -19.87 24.46 -25.49
CA GLY A 1158 -19.50 23.32 -26.32
C GLY A 1158 -20.30 22.02 -26.06
N GLY A 1159 -21.08 21.58 -27.06
CA GLY A 1159 -21.58 20.20 -27.25
C GLY A 1159 -22.07 19.42 -26.00
N LYS A 1160 -21.58 18.17 -25.83
CA LYS A 1160 -21.93 17.27 -24.71
C LYS A 1160 -20.81 17.26 -23.67
N GLY A 1161 -21.11 17.78 -22.47
CA GLY A 1161 -20.18 17.88 -21.35
C GLY A 1161 -20.09 19.27 -20.70
N LYS A 1162 -20.84 20.25 -21.22
CA LYS A 1162 -20.91 21.64 -20.74
C LYS A 1162 -20.95 21.75 -19.22
N PHE A 1163 -20.07 22.57 -18.64
CA PHE A 1163 -20.12 22.91 -17.21
C PHE A 1163 -21.18 23.99 -16.94
N ARG A 1164 -21.77 23.94 -15.74
CA ARG A 1164 -22.87 24.81 -15.31
C ARG A 1164 -22.70 25.34 -13.89
N PHE A 1165 -21.83 24.76 -13.07
CA PHE A 1165 -21.45 25.30 -11.78
C PHE A 1165 -19.93 25.26 -11.63
N TYR A 1166 -19.38 26.28 -10.96
CA TYR A 1166 -17.99 26.36 -10.56
C TYR A 1166 -17.90 26.93 -9.14
N ALA A 1167 -16.95 26.43 -8.35
CA ALA A 1167 -16.42 27.19 -7.22
C ALA A 1167 -14.91 26.95 -7.12
N GLY A 1168 -14.15 27.95 -6.67
CA GLY A 1168 -12.71 27.80 -6.44
C GLY A 1168 -12.16 28.83 -5.47
N ALA A 1169 -11.09 28.48 -4.77
CA ALA A 1169 -10.39 29.37 -3.84
C ALA A 1169 -8.93 29.59 -4.28
N PRO A 1170 -8.38 30.80 -4.07
CA PRO A 1170 -7.00 31.12 -4.42
C PRO A 1170 -6.01 30.35 -3.54
N ILE A 1171 -4.96 29.82 -4.16
CA ILE A 1171 -3.80 29.21 -3.50
C ILE A 1171 -2.77 30.32 -3.32
N VAL A 1172 -2.44 30.66 -2.08
CA VAL A 1172 -1.63 31.84 -1.73
C VAL A 1172 -0.30 31.41 -1.11
N TRP A 1173 0.81 31.91 -1.64
CA TRP A 1173 2.12 31.79 -1.01
C TRP A 1173 2.40 33.03 -0.16
N THR A 1174 2.66 32.85 1.13
CA THR A 1174 2.75 33.92 2.12
C THR A 1174 4.19 34.07 2.64
N ALA A 1175 5.04 34.73 1.85
CA ALA A 1175 6.48 34.87 2.11
C ALA A 1175 6.93 36.34 2.10
N GLY A 1176 6.26 37.18 2.89
CA GLY A 1176 6.49 38.63 2.95
C GLY A 1176 5.65 39.44 1.95
N MET A 1177 5.09 38.78 0.93
CA MET A 1177 4.02 39.27 0.06
C MET A 1177 3.06 38.10 -0.21
N ASP A 1178 1.77 38.39 -0.38
CA ASP A 1178 0.72 37.37 -0.56
C ASP A 1178 0.51 37.09 -2.06
N ILE A 1179 1.15 36.03 -2.57
CA ILE A 1179 1.22 35.76 -4.01
C ILE A 1179 0.33 34.59 -4.41
N VAL A 1180 -0.66 34.85 -5.27
CA VAL A 1180 -1.64 33.83 -5.71
C VAL A 1180 -1.08 32.95 -6.84
N LEU A 1181 -0.74 31.70 -6.54
CA LEU A 1181 -0.14 30.76 -7.50
C LEU A 1181 -1.16 30.11 -8.44
N GLY A 1182 -2.40 29.95 -7.98
CA GLY A 1182 -3.44 29.20 -8.68
C GLY A 1182 -4.71 29.05 -7.87
N SER A 1183 -5.46 27.97 -8.08
CA SER A 1183 -6.66 27.68 -7.28
C SER A 1183 -6.92 26.19 -7.10
N ILE A 1184 -7.45 25.83 -5.94
CA ILE A 1184 -8.23 24.60 -5.76
C ILE A 1184 -9.68 24.89 -6.17
N ALA A 1185 -10.30 24.02 -6.96
CA ALA A 1185 -11.60 24.28 -7.56
C ALA A 1185 -12.44 23.03 -7.88
N VAL A 1186 -13.74 23.24 -8.03
CA VAL A 1186 -14.77 22.25 -8.31
C VAL A 1186 -15.62 22.70 -9.49
N LEU A 1187 -16.00 21.75 -10.35
CA LEU A 1187 -16.84 21.94 -11.54
C LEU A 1187 -17.96 20.91 -11.56
N ASP A 1188 -19.14 21.32 -12.03
CA ASP A 1188 -20.30 20.43 -12.20
C ASP A 1188 -21.05 20.73 -13.51
N THR A 1189 -21.73 19.73 -14.07
CA THR A 1189 -22.54 19.82 -15.29
C THR A 1189 -23.97 20.32 -15.02
N LYS A 1190 -24.35 20.48 -13.75
CA LYS A 1190 -25.64 21.03 -13.31
C LYS A 1190 -25.44 22.36 -12.55
N PRO A 1191 -26.30 23.38 -12.76
CA PRO A 1191 -26.26 24.61 -11.96
C PRO A 1191 -26.81 24.35 -10.55
N ARG A 1192 -26.44 25.20 -9.59
CA ARG A 1192 -26.77 25.06 -8.17
C ARG A 1192 -27.60 26.23 -7.65
N LYS A 1193 -28.75 25.92 -7.04
CA LYS A 1193 -29.64 26.93 -6.45
C LYS A 1193 -29.07 27.53 -5.16
N HIS A 1194 -28.47 26.68 -4.33
CA HIS A 1194 -27.90 27.04 -3.03
C HIS A 1194 -26.44 26.58 -2.96
N VAL A 1195 -25.66 27.37 -2.24
CA VAL A 1195 -24.30 27.11 -1.75
C VAL A 1195 -24.28 27.78 -0.38
N THR A 1196 -23.87 27.08 0.67
CA THR A 1196 -23.89 27.55 2.06
C THR A 1196 -22.63 28.34 2.40
N PRO A 1197 -22.59 29.06 3.55
CA PRO A 1197 -21.32 29.56 4.09
C PRO A 1197 -20.34 28.42 4.39
N GLU A 1198 -20.83 27.27 4.89
CA GLU A 1198 -20.02 26.08 5.17
C GLU A 1198 -19.31 25.53 3.92
N ASP A 1199 -19.98 25.50 2.76
CA ASP A 1199 -19.38 25.12 1.48
C ASP A 1199 -18.18 26.02 1.12
N VAL A 1200 -18.26 27.32 1.47
CA VAL A 1200 -17.24 28.34 1.19
C VAL A 1200 -16.09 28.27 2.19
N ASP A 1201 -16.38 28.13 3.48
CA ASP A 1201 -15.37 27.96 4.53
C ASP A 1201 -14.59 26.65 4.37
N PHE A 1202 -15.27 25.57 3.94
CA PHE A 1202 -14.61 24.30 3.62
C PHE A 1202 -13.67 24.44 2.41
N LEU A 1203 -14.11 25.12 1.35
CA LEU A 1203 -13.30 25.42 0.16
C LEU A 1203 -12.08 26.31 0.50
N ALA A 1204 -12.25 27.33 1.36
CA ALA A 1204 -11.16 28.16 1.87
C ALA A 1204 -10.18 27.35 2.74
N THR A 1205 -10.69 26.50 3.63
CA THR A 1205 -9.88 25.61 4.51
C THR A 1205 -9.01 24.66 3.69
N LEU A 1206 -9.57 24.04 2.64
CA LEU A 1206 -8.78 23.21 1.71
C LEU A 1206 -7.75 24.05 0.94
N SER A 1207 -8.08 25.29 0.56
CA SER A 1207 -7.10 26.17 -0.11
C SER A 1207 -5.92 26.53 0.79
N ALA A 1208 -6.16 26.80 2.08
CA ALA A 1208 -5.09 27.01 3.06
C ALA A 1208 -4.21 25.76 3.23
N ALA A 1209 -4.80 24.57 3.26
CA ALA A 1209 -4.07 23.30 3.33
C ALA A 1209 -3.21 23.02 2.07
N VAL A 1210 -3.71 23.37 0.87
CA VAL A 1210 -2.92 23.30 -0.37
C VAL A 1210 -1.80 24.35 -0.38
N SER A 1211 -2.11 25.58 0.03
CA SER A 1211 -1.17 26.71 0.09
C SER A 1211 0.03 26.41 1.00
N SER A 1212 -0.22 25.92 2.21
CA SER A 1212 0.82 25.50 3.15
C SER A 1212 1.75 24.44 2.57
N ARG A 1213 1.20 23.46 1.84
CA ARG A 1213 1.99 22.36 1.23
C ARG A 1213 2.75 22.80 -0.01
N ILE A 1214 2.18 23.61 -0.89
CA ILE A 1214 2.87 24.11 -2.09
C ILE A 1214 4.05 25.02 -1.70
N SER A 1215 3.96 25.70 -0.55
CA SER A 1215 5.06 26.48 0.03
C SER A 1215 6.31 25.63 0.35
N GLU A 1216 6.19 24.30 0.54
CA GLU A 1216 7.32 23.40 0.78
C GLU A 1216 8.16 23.14 -0.49
N TYR A 1217 7.57 23.36 -1.68
CA TYR A 1217 8.22 23.14 -2.98
C TYR A 1217 8.91 24.41 -3.54
N LEU A 1218 8.77 25.55 -2.86
CA LEU A 1218 9.43 26.80 -3.21
C LEU A 1218 10.71 26.99 -2.39
N PRO A 1219 11.78 27.55 -2.97
CA PRO A 1219 13.00 27.83 -2.22
C PRO A 1219 12.72 28.85 -1.12
N ARG A 1220 13.21 28.59 0.10
CA ARG A 1220 13.12 29.55 1.20
C ARG A 1220 13.94 30.80 0.83
N VAL A 1221 13.25 31.94 0.72
CA VAL A 1221 13.88 33.25 0.65
C VAL A 1221 14.75 33.45 1.91
N LYS A 1222 15.92 34.06 1.74
CA LYS A 1222 16.87 34.39 2.82
C LYS A 1222 16.68 35.82 3.30
#